data_AF-A0A1W2LLL5-F1
#
_entry.id   AF-A0A1W2LLL5-F1
#
_cell.length_a   1.000
_cell.length_b   1.000
_cell.length_c   1.000
_cell.angle_alpha   90.00
_cell.angle_beta   90.00
_cell.angle_gamma   90.00
#
_symmetry.space_group_name_H-M   'P 1'
#
loop_
_entity.id
_entity.type
_entity.pdbx_description
1 polymer ?
#
loop_
_entity_poly.entity_id
_entity_poly.type
_entity_poly.pdbx_seq_one_letter_code
_entity_poly.pdbx_strand_id
1 'polypeptide(L)'
;MDELTALAALRFDWADTPDHVWRDSPYHVDGLHTGVLQQVSAGIKEAVSSDGPSPIGLVLQGKKGVGKTHLLGLVRKQAHGVRGYFFLNDLTAGDAFWENTAEAMRRGLSRLDGSGVPQLTSFLRRVCLRASLDANVTKKILDGRGLSKADVDAFVDGLRALDRDVARECADTARALVLYASEDPSKNYVGDDYLGVFPESKSGDRRKWGIRSDPKSAKTQVRNITRLLALTGPIVIAVDQLDTLVARSAVGQRQVHDSEEQDLLVAQIADGLMGLREVTRRTMTVLACLPGTWELLKAKATDTVPDRFREALILGRVTDAEVGRALVEKRLGVAYEAMKFVPPYPTWPVSPSAFDGEWEEMSPRDVLKRIGAHIDACVRAGRVIELTTFDEGGVRSAGPPRPAMAADRFAELDKRFEEYRSEAEPSALLDPKVEDKVMPRLLSAAIRGWITEVGNDNMEWVHGAKSDRNELHAWLTRTVDEASDLEEHWAFRAIAASHHIAALHRFRKARSAAGVRKGAENRHLVLLRNPAWSPGVKTQAELKEFFKQGGKSRGMSDADVRTFWALDKMFAEGSRELHEWLVDRRPAGRSELLAEVLPEPSPRAASTEATPAAEGEITLGTVSGSGKPVRIELAALRKHAAVFAGSGSGKTVLLRRIVEECALRGVSAIVLDPNNDLARLGDAWPEPPEAWGADDAELAKRYLAETDVVVWTPGRAGGRPLAFQPLPDFAGVLDDEDEFNAAVEVAVATLAPQVKLTGSTGKATVGLAVLRQAVVHHARTGSRSLPGLIEVLEDLPDGVSTLNDGRKRAAELAELLKASMVNDPLLAGGGEPVDPALLLAPGEGKRARVSVISFIGLPSEKQRQNFVNQLQMELFAWAKRNPAGDRPLGALFVMDEAQMLAASGTLTASTRSTIVLASQARKYGLGLLFATQAPKGLHNQVVGNAMTQFFGRLNSPAQIAAANELARAKGSPVDDISRLERAQFYVSGEAFGFQRVTTPLCLTHHPASPLSVEEVLARARGEAE
;
A
#
# COMPACT_ATOMS: atom_id res chain seq x y z
N MET A 1 -32.84 -3.69 27.23
CA MET A 1 -31.47 -3.97 26.76
C MET A 1 -30.54 -3.33 27.78
N ASP A 2 -29.58 -4.07 28.35
CA ASP A 2 -28.60 -3.47 29.26
C ASP A 2 -27.59 -2.61 28.49
N GLU A 3 -26.90 -1.67 29.17
CA GLU A 3 -26.00 -0.70 28.53
C GLU A 3 -24.84 -1.37 27.78
N LEU A 4 -24.26 -2.44 28.33
CA LEU A 4 -23.18 -3.20 27.70
C LEU A 4 -23.63 -3.97 26.46
N THR A 5 -24.87 -4.46 26.46
CA THR A 5 -25.50 -5.15 25.34
C THR A 5 -25.84 -4.16 24.24
N ALA A 6 -26.26 -2.94 24.59
CA ALA A 6 -26.43 -1.86 23.64
C ALA A 6 -25.10 -1.45 22.99
N LEU A 7 -24.03 -1.28 23.78
CA LEU A 7 -22.69 -0.99 23.26
C LEU A 7 -22.13 -2.13 22.40
N ALA A 8 -22.31 -3.38 22.80
CA ALA A 8 -21.88 -4.55 22.01
C ALA A 8 -22.65 -4.71 20.69
N ALA A 9 -23.87 -4.17 20.63
CA ALA A 9 -24.68 -4.14 19.42
C ALA A 9 -24.33 -2.96 18.50
N LEU A 10 -23.69 -1.89 19.00
CA LEU A 10 -23.20 -0.78 18.18
C LEU A 10 -22.09 -1.26 17.26
N ARG A 11 -22.38 -1.25 15.96
CA ARG A 11 -21.35 -1.33 14.93
C ARG A 11 -21.47 -0.12 14.02
N PHE A 12 -20.38 0.61 13.88
CA PHE A 12 -20.32 1.62 12.84
C PHE A 12 -20.11 0.87 11.50
N ASP A 13 -20.69 1.37 10.41
CA ASP A 13 -20.35 0.95 9.03
C ASP A 13 -19.85 2.18 8.28
N TRP A 14 -18.53 2.35 8.19
CA TRP A 14 -17.90 3.65 7.88
C TRP A 14 -17.09 3.69 6.60
N ALA A 15 -17.08 2.61 5.84
CA ALA A 15 -16.56 2.65 4.49
C ALA A 15 -17.73 2.91 3.55
N ASP A 16 -17.75 4.13 3.03
CA ASP A 16 -18.69 4.45 1.97
C ASP A 16 -18.28 3.73 0.71
N THR A 17 -19.08 2.75 0.30
CA THR A 17 -18.93 2.20 -1.05
C THR A 17 -19.49 3.18 -2.08
N PRO A 18 -19.09 3.07 -3.36
CA PRO A 18 -19.71 3.85 -4.43
C PRO A 18 -21.26 3.76 -4.43
N ASP A 19 -21.82 2.64 -3.98
CA ASP A 19 -23.27 2.46 -3.84
C ASP A 19 -23.90 3.31 -2.73
N HIS A 20 -23.15 3.73 -1.70
CA HIS A 20 -23.66 4.59 -0.62
C HIS A 20 -24.04 5.99 -1.10
N VAL A 21 -23.47 6.48 -2.21
CA VAL A 21 -23.86 7.74 -2.86
C VAL A 21 -25.37 7.79 -3.16
N TRP A 22 -25.96 6.63 -3.46
CA TRP A 22 -27.38 6.51 -3.85
C TRP A 22 -28.33 6.41 -2.66
N ARG A 23 -27.81 6.26 -1.44
CA ARG A 23 -28.60 6.26 -0.21
C ARG A 23 -28.49 7.62 0.46
N ASP A 24 -29.60 8.10 1.00
CA ASP A 24 -29.57 9.28 1.84
C ASP A 24 -28.85 8.91 3.13
N SER A 25 -27.65 9.48 3.33
CA SER A 25 -26.91 9.28 4.58
C SER A 25 -27.73 9.88 5.73
N PRO A 26 -28.19 9.08 6.70
CA PRO A 26 -28.90 9.62 7.86
C PRO A 26 -27.97 10.40 8.78
N TYR A 27 -26.66 10.39 8.50
CA TYR A 27 -25.58 10.91 9.33
C TYR A 27 -25.07 12.29 8.88
N HIS A 28 -25.77 12.95 7.95
CA HIS A 28 -25.34 14.25 7.43
C HIS A 28 -25.40 15.36 8.48
N VAL A 29 -24.31 16.10 8.66
CA VAL A 29 -24.24 17.28 9.52
C VAL A 29 -24.07 18.53 8.65
N ASP A 30 -24.92 19.53 8.87
CA ASP A 30 -24.81 20.83 8.21
C ASP A 30 -23.54 21.57 8.69
N GLY A 31 -22.76 22.16 7.76
CA GLY A 31 -21.52 22.88 8.07
C GLY A 31 -20.24 22.20 7.57
N LEU A 32 -20.25 20.89 7.33
CA LEU A 32 -19.14 20.17 6.70
C LEU A 32 -19.13 20.48 5.18
N HIS A 33 -18.00 20.93 4.63
CA HIS A 33 -17.78 21.18 3.19
C HIS A 33 -18.63 22.28 2.54
N THR A 34 -19.13 23.26 3.31
CA THR A 34 -20.02 24.34 2.84
C THR A 34 -19.51 25.07 1.59
N GLY A 35 -18.22 25.41 1.54
CA GLY A 35 -17.61 26.09 0.38
C GLY A 35 -17.63 25.22 -0.88
N VAL A 36 -17.41 23.91 -0.74
CA VAL A 36 -17.45 22.97 -1.87
C VAL A 36 -18.87 22.80 -2.40
N LEU A 37 -19.86 22.66 -1.51
CA LEU A 37 -21.26 22.56 -1.89
C LEU A 37 -21.79 23.82 -2.59
N GLN A 38 -21.27 25.00 -2.24
CA GLN A 38 -21.59 26.25 -2.95
C GLN A 38 -21.05 26.25 -4.38
N GLN A 39 -19.82 25.78 -4.60
CA GLN A 39 -19.24 25.67 -5.94
C GLN A 39 -19.96 24.62 -6.80
N VAL A 40 -20.35 23.48 -6.20
CA VAL A 40 -21.20 22.49 -6.88
C VAL A 40 -22.53 23.12 -7.27
N SER A 41 -23.19 23.82 -6.34
CA SER A 41 -24.45 24.50 -6.63
C SER A 41 -24.31 25.52 -7.76
N ALA A 42 -23.21 26.27 -7.81
CA ALA A 42 -22.91 27.21 -8.90
C ALA A 42 -22.74 26.48 -10.24
N GLY A 43 -21.95 25.41 -10.30
CA GLY A 43 -21.76 24.62 -11.52
C GLY A 43 -23.05 23.96 -12.02
N ILE A 44 -23.90 23.47 -11.11
CA ILE A 44 -25.24 22.95 -11.47
C ILE A 44 -26.11 24.07 -12.04
N LYS A 45 -26.09 25.27 -11.45
CA LYS A 45 -26.83 26.44 -11.99
C LYS A 45 -26.33 26.84 -13.38
N GLU A 46 -25.03 26.82 -13.62
CA GLU A 46 -24.45 27.04 -14.96
C GLU A 46 -24.95 25.98 -15.98
N ALA A 47 -25.04 24.70 -15.57
CA ALA A 47 -25.63 23.66 -16.42
C ALA A 47 -27.13 23.88 -16.69
N VAL A 48 -27.87 24.41 -15.72
CA VAL A 48 -29.29 24.77 -15.87
C VAL A 48 -29.45 25.93 -16.85
N SER A 49 -28.62 26.97 -16.79
CA SER A 49 -28.72 28.14 -17.66
C SER A 49 -28.05 27.96 -19.04
N SER A 50 -27.28 26.90 -19.25
CA SER A 50 -26.60 26.63 -20.53
C SER A 50 -27.55 26.07 -21.59
N ASP A 51 -27.51 26.68 -22.79
CA ASP A 51 -28.20 26.21 -24.00
C ASP A 51 -27.29 25.39 -24.93
N GLY A 52 -26.05 25.10 -24.52
CA GLY A 52 -25.08 24.43 -25.38
C GLY A 52 -23.99 23.68 -24.61
N PRO A 53 -22.85 24.32 -24.30
CA PRO A 53 -21.68 23.65 -23.75
C PRO A 53 -21.88 23.22 -22.29
N SER A 54 -21.22 22.15 -21.91
CA SER A 54 -21.09 21.74 -20.52
C SER A 54 -20.22 22.74 -19.73
N PRO A 55 -20.57 23.05 -18.47
CA PRO A 55 -19.77 23.94 -17.61
C PRO A 55 -18.37 23.38 -17.34
N ILE A 56 -17.52 24.18 -16.71
CA ILE A 56 -16.19 23.74 -16.29
C ILE A 56 -16.35 22.68 -15.18
N GLY A 57 -15.57 21.60 -15.25
CA GLY A 57 -15.60 20.54 -14.25
C GLY A 57 -15.07 21.00 -12.90
N LEU A 58 -15.36 20.24 -11.85
CA LEU A 58 -14.91 20.53 -10.48
C LEU A 58 -14.07 19.38 -9.95
N VAL A 59 -12.89 19.67 -9.41
CA VAL A 59 -12.03 18.66 -8.76
C VAL A 59 -12.13 18.80 -7.26
N LEU A 60 -12.53 17.72 -6.59
CA LEU A 60 -12.66 17.58 -5.15
C LEU A 60 -11.45 16.77 -4.65
N GLN A 61 -10.44 17.49 -4.15
CA GLN A 61 -9.24 16.87 -3.60
C GLN A 61 -9.44 16.57 -2.12
N GLY A 62 -9.08 15.38 -1.64
CA GLY A 62 -9.16 15.07 -0.21
C GLY A 62 -8.45 13.78 0.15
N LYS A 63 -7.99 13.64 1.40
CA LYS A 63 -7.42 12.37 1.90
C LYS A 63 -8.51 11.29 2.02
N LYS A 64 -8.14 10.01 2.10
CA LYS A 64 -9.11 8.93 2.38
C LYS A 64 -9.80 9.19 3.74
N GLY A 65 -11.12 8.97 3.81
CA GLY A 65 -11.90 9.13 5.06
C GLY A 65 -12.44 10.55 5.36
N VAL A 66 -12.18 11.55 4.52
CA VAL A 66 -12.72 12.92 4.67
C VAL A 66 -14.18 13.08 4.22
N GLY A 67 -14.80 12.00 3.73
CA GLY A 67 -16.21 11.97 3.30
C GLY A 67 -16.45 12.35 1.83
N LYS A 68 -15.53 12.02 0.91
CA LYS A 68 -15.72 12.24 -0.55
C LYS A 68 -17.02 11.62 -1.06
N THR A 69 -17.25 10.35 -0.74
CA THR A 69 -18.44 9.60 -1.18
C THR A 69 -19.73 10.16 -0.57
N HIS A 70 -19.71 10.53 0.71
CA HIS A 70 -20.80 11.28 1.36
C HIS A 70 -21.10 12.61 0.65
N LEU A 71 -20.05 13.37 0.31
CA LEU A 71 -20.19 14.62 -0.44
C LEU A 71 -20.81 14.40 -1.83
N LEU A 72 -20.40 13.34 -2.55
CA LEU A 72 -21.04 12.97 -3.82
C LEU A 72 -22.53 12.64 -3.64
N GLY A 73 -22.93 12.06 -2.50
CA GLY A 73 -24.34 11.88 -2.12
C GLY A 73 -25.10 13.20 -1.98
N LEU A 74 -24.45 14.24 -1.46
CA LEU A 74 -25.03 15.60 -1.38
C LEU A 74 -25.10 16.26 -2.76
N VAL A 75 -24.08 16.07 -3.61
CA VAL A 75 -24.11 16.51 -5.01
C VAL A 75 -25.30 15.89 -5.75
N ARG A 76 -25.57 14.59 -5.55
CA ARG A 76 -26.77 13.92 -6.08
C ARG A 76 -28.04 14.61 -5.62
N LYS A 77 -28.18 14.91 -4.31
CA LYS A 77 -29.36 15.62 -3.78
C LYS A 77 -29.57 16.97 -4.44
N GLN A 78 -28.51 17.75 -4.62
CA GLN A 78 -28.59 19.05 -5.29
C GLN A 78 -29.01 18.91 -6.75
N ALA A 79 -28.45 17.93 -7.47
CA ALA A 79 -28.83 17.64 -8.85
C ALA A 79 -30.32 17.27 -8.95
N HIS A 80 -30.82 16.37 -8.10
CA HIS A 80 -32.24 16.00 -8.07
C HIS A 80 -33.14 17.17 -7.66
N GLY A 81 -32.69 18.02 -6.74
CA GLY A 81 -33.43 19.20 -6.27
C GLY A 81 -33.76 20.20 -7.38
N VAL A 82 -32.88 20.34 -8.38
CA VAL A 82 -33.12 21.16 -9.58
C VAL A 82 -33.77 20.37 -10.74
N ARG A 83 -34.37 19.20 -10.43
CA ARG A 83 -34.91 18.26 -11.43
C ARG A 83 -33.86 17.79 -12.44
N GLY A 84 -32.59 17.72 -12.04
CA GLY A 84 -31.50 17.17 -12.84
C GLY A 84 -31.35 15.65 -12.71
N TYR A 85 -30.34 15.13 -13.38
CA TYR A 85 -29.93 13.73 -13.37
C TYR A 85 -28.54 13.58 -12.77
N PHE A 86 -28.31 12.52 -12.01
CA PHE A 86 -27.02 12.22 -11.42
C PHE A 86 -26.52 10.86 -11.91
N PHE A 87 -25.21 10.74 -12.13
CA PHE A 87 -24.52 9.51 -12.50
C PHE A 87 -23.19 9.44 -11.75
N LEU A 88 -22.87 8.24 -11.26
CA LEU A 88 -21.60 7.96 -10.60
C LEU A 88 -20.80 6.99 -11.47
N ASN A 89 -19.64 7.45 -11.95
CA ASN A 89 -18.69 6.69 -12.75
C ASN A 89 -17.60 6.13 -11.85
N ASP A 90 -17.61 4.82 -11.71
CA ASP A 90 -16.56 4.04 -11.05
C ASP A 90 -15.61 3.54 -12.15
N LEU A 91 -14.40 4.09 -12.17
CA LEU A 91 -13.38 3.71 -13.15
C LEU A 91 -12.65 2.46 -12.63
N THR A 92 -12.96 1.31 -13.22
CA THR A 92 -12.38 0.01 -12.82
C THR A 92 -11.23 -0.46 -13.73
N ALA A 93 -11.08 0.16 -14.91
CA ALA A 93 -9.99 -0.06 -15.87
C ALA A 93 -9.86 1.17 -16.79
N GLY A 94 -8.63 1.66 -17.03
CA GLY A 94 -8.38 2.94 -17.73
C GLY A 94 -8.54 2.89 -19.25
N ASP A 95 -8.27 1.75 -19.89
CA ASP A 95 -8.43 1.53 -21.35
C ASP A 95 -9.90 1.52 -21.80
N ALA A 96 -10.83 1.37 -20.86
CA ALA A 96 -12.27 1.24 -21.09
C ALA A 96 -13.10 2.45 -20.59
N PHE A 97 -12.50 3.65 -20.47
CA PHE A 97 -13.16 4.84 -19.89
C PHE A 97 -14.60 5.08 -20.39
N TRP A 98 -14.81 5.06 -21.71
CA TRP A 98 -16.12 5.32 -22.31
C TRP A 98 -17.12 4.19 -22.05
N GLU A 99 -16.66 2.94 -21.96
CA GLU A 99 -17.49 1.79 -21.63
C GLU A 99 -17.94 1.84 -20.16
N ASN A 100 -17.04 2.22 -19.25
CA ASN A 100 -17.35 2.42 -17.84
C ASN A 100 -18.38 3.53 -17.66
N THR A 101 -18.17 4.65 -18.36
CA THR A 101 -19.11 5.79 -18.35
C THR A 101 -20.48 5.39 -18.91
N ALA A 102 -20.53 4.67 -20.04
CA ALA A 102 -21.80 4.23 -20.63
C ALA A 102 -22.56 3.27 -19.70
N GLU A 103 -21.84 2.35 -19.07
CA GLU A 103 -22.41 1.41 -18.10
C GLU A 103 -22.90 2.12 -16.83
N ALA A 104 -22.12 3.06 -16.29
CA ALA A 104 -22.51 3.91 -15.17
C ALA A 104 -23.80 4.69 -15.47
N MET A 105 -23.92 5.24 -16.68
CA MET A 105 -25.15 5.91 -17.12
C MET A 105 -26.33 4.95 -17.24
N ARG A 106 -26.14 3.77 -17.87
CA ARG A 106 -27.19 2.75 -18.03
C ARG A 106 -27.74 2.28 -16.67
N ARG A 107 -26.86 2.07 -15.68
CA ARG A 107 -27.27 1.74 -14.31
C ARG A 107 -27.92 2.92 -13.60
N GLY A 108 -27.32 4.10 -13.69
CA GLY A 108 -27.84 5.31 -13.06
C GLY A 108 -29.25 5.68 -13.53
N LEU A 109 -29.61 5.40 -14.78
CA LEU A 109 -30.97 5.60 -15.31
C LEU A 109 -32.05 4.86 -14.50
N SER A 110 -31.67 3.74 -13.87
CA SER A 110 -32.56 2.92 -13.06
C SER A 110 -32.57 3.27 -11.57
N ARG A 111 -31.67 4.15 -11.13
CA ARG A 111 -31.63 4.62 -9.74
C ARG A 111 -32.80 5.55 -9.50
N LEU A 112 -33.28 5.56 -8.25
CA LEU A 112 -34.39 6.41 -7.85
C LEU A 112 -33.93 7.87 -7.77
N ASP A 113 -34.78 8.78 -8.22
CA ASP A 113 -34.62 10.21 -7.99
C ASP A 113 -35.26 10.64 -6.66
N GLY A 114 -35.16 11.93 -6.33
CA GLY A 114 -35.74 12.49 -5.10
C GLY A 114 -37.27 12.34 -4.95
N SER A 115 -37.98 11.90 -5.99
CA SER A 115 -39.42 11.59 -5.94
C SER A 115 -39.73 10.10 -5.74
N GLY A 116 -38.71 9.26 -5.61
CA GLY A 116 -38.86 7.82 -5.38
C GLY A 116 -39.16 7.00 -6.63
N VAL A 117 -39.05 7.59 -7.83
CA VAL A 117 -39.18 6.88 -9.10
C VAL A 117 -37.85 6.82 -9.85
N PRO A 118 -37.64 5.87 -10.78
CA PRO A 118 -36.41 5.82 -11.56
C PRO A 118 -36.15 7.11 -12.35
N GLN A 119 -34.89 7.55 -12.42
CA GLN A 119 -34.48 8.72 -13.22
C GLN A 119 -34.97 8.64 -14.68
N LEU A 120 -34.94 7.43 -15.26
CA LEU A 120 -35.48 7.15 -16.59
C LEU A 120 -36.98 7.42 -16.69
N THR A 121 -37.77 6.97 -15.71
CA THR A 121 -39.22 7.22 -15.67
C THR A 121 -39.51 8.72 -15.57
N SER A 122 -38.74 9.46 -14.77
CA SER A 122 -38.81 10.91 -14.70
C SER A 122 -38.49 11.60 -16.03
N PHE A 123 -37.46 11.12 -16.74
CA PHE A 123 -37.14 11.58 -18.09
C PHE A 123 -38.30 11.33 -19.07
N LEU A 124 -38.78 10.09 -19.17
CA LEU A 124 -39.87 9.70 -20.06
C LEU A 124 -41.13 10.52 -19.79
N ARG A 125 -41.47 10.73 -18.51
CA ARG A 125 -42.61 11.55 -18.09
C ARG A 125 -42.47 12.99 -18.58
N ARG A 126 -41.30 13.60 -18.38
CA ARG A 126 -41.06 15.00 -18.78
C ARG A 126 -41.10 15.17 -20.29
N VAL A 127 -40.58 14.22 -21.05
CA VAL A 127 -40.71 14.23 -22.52
C VAL A 127 -42.17 14.11 -22.94
N CYS A 128 -42.91 13.13 -22.41
CA CYS A 128 -44.32 12.93 -22.77
C CYS A 128 -45.17 14.17 -22.47
N LEU A 129 -44.94 14.81 -21.31
CA LEU A 129 -45.64 16.04 -20.92
C LEU A 129 -45.28 17.22 -21.83
N ARG A 130 -43.99 17.46 -22.10
CA ARG A 130 -43.56 18.60 -22.93
C ARG A 130 -43.95 18.44 -24.40
N ALA A 131 -43.93 17.22 -24.91
CA ALA A 131 -44.34 16.91 -26.27
C ALA A 131 -45.85 16.71 -26.42
N SER A 132 -46.63 16.85 -25.33
CA SER A 132 -48.10 16.70 -25.32
C SER A 132 -48.59 15.39 -25.96
N LEU A 133 -47.96 14.27 -25.59
CA LEU A 133 -48.36 12.95 -26.08
C LEU A 133 -49.77 12.57 -25.59
N ASP A 134 -50.43 11.72 -26.37
CA ASP A 134 -51.70 11.10 -25.97
C ASP A 134 -51.61 10.45 -24.58
N ALA A 135 -52.67 10.58 -23.78
CA ALA A 135 -52.70 10.13 -22.39
C ALA A 135 -52.57 8.60 -22.27
N ASN A 136 -53.13 7.84 -23.22
CA ASN A 136 -53.05 6.38 -23.22
C ASN A 136 -51.63 5.91 -23.61
N VAL A 137 -51.02 6.56 -24.60
CA VAL A 137 -49.61 6.30 -24.98
C VAL A 137 -48.67 6.63 -23.81
N THR A 138 -48.85 7.80 -23.18
CA THR A 138 -48.06 8.23 -22.02
C THR A 138 -48.17 7.22 -20.88
N LYS A 139 -49.38 6.75 -20.57
CA LYS A 139 -49.60 5.75 -19.52
C LYS A 139 -48.85 4.45 -19.81
N LYS A 140 -48.95 3.90 -21.02
CA LYS A 140 -48.24 2.65 -21.38
C LYS A 140 -46.71 2.78 -21.30
N ILE A 141 -46.17 3.94 -21.70
CA ILE A 141 -44.73 4.22 -21.62
C ILE A 141 -44.26 4.29 -20.16
N LEU A 142 -45.02 4.95 -19.29
CA LEU A 142 -44.65 5.14 -17.88
C LEU A 142 -44.88 3.90 -17.02
N ASP A 143 -45.98 3.19 -17.23
CA ASP A 143 -46.31 1.94 -16.52
C ASP A 143 -45.45 0.78 -17.04
N GLY A 144 -44.83 0.92 -18.22
CA GLY A 144 -43.99 -0.09 -18.83
C GLY A 144 -44.73 -1.36 -19.28
N ARG A 145 -46.07 -1.36 -19.26
CA ARG A 145 -46.95 -2.49 -19.59
C ARG A 145 -47.72 -2.25 -20.89
N GLY A 146 -47.93 -3.32 -21.65
CA GLY A 146 -48.71 -3.25 -22.90
C GLY A 146 -48.07 -2.41 -24.01
N LEU A 147 -46.77 -2.13 -23.92
CA LEU A 147 -46.00 -1.37 -24.91
C LEU A 147 -46.06 -2.02 -26.30
N SER A 148 -46.45 -1.24 -27.30
CA SER A 148 -46.40 -1.60 -28.73
C SER A 148 -45.38 -0.74 -29.48
N LYS A 149 -44.99 -1.18 -30.69
CA LYS A 149 -44.09 -0.40 -31.55
C LYS A 149 -44.63 1.01 -31.84
N ALA A 150 -45.93 1.13 -32.06
CA ALA A 150 -46.58 2.42 -32.32
C ALA A 150 -46.45 3.38 -31.13
N ASP A 151 -46.52 2.89 -29.89
CA ASP A 151 -46.32 3.72 -28.69
C ASP A 151 -44.86 4.24 -28.61
N VAL A 152 -43.88 3.39 -28.98
CA VAL A 152 -42.45 3.77 -29.04
C VAL A 152 -42.16 4.77 -30.15
N ASP A 153 -42.77 4.59 -31.33
CA ASP A 153 -42.61 5.53 -32.44
C ASP A 153 -43.28 6.89 -32.13
N ALA A 154 -44.44 6.89 -31.46
CA ALA A 154 -45.08 8.12 -30.97
C ALA A 154 -44.20 8.90 -29.99
N PHE A 155 -43.42 8.20 -29.13
CA PHE A 155 -42.43 8.84 -28.27
C PHE A 155 -41.31 9.52 -29.06
N VAL A 156 -40.79 8.88 -30.12
CA VAL A 156 -39.73 9.44 -30.97
C VAL A 156 -40.25 10.62 -31.79
N ASP A 157 -41.50 10.56 -32.26
CA ASP A 157 -42.15 11.67 -32.96
C ASP A 157 -42.39 12.86 -32.02
N GLY A 158 -42.78 12.60 -30.76
CA GLY A 158 -42.85 13.61 -29.72
C GLY A 158 -41.49 14.28 -29.44
N LEU A 159 -40.40 13.51 -29.39
CA LEU A 159 -39.05 14.06 -29.31
C LEU A 159 -38.72 14.96 -30.51
N ARG A 160 -39.15 14.60 -31.72
CA ARG A 160 -38.93 15.42 -32.93
C ARG A 160 -39.64 16.78 -32.84
N ALA A 161 -40.76 16.86 -32.13
CA ALA A 161 -41.44 18.12 -31.87
C ALA A 161 -40.67 19.01 -30.87
N LEU A 162 -39.92 18.41 -29.93
CA LEU A 162 -39.10 19.13 -28.96
C LEU A 162 -37.75 19.58 -29.54
N ASP A 163 -37.04 18.68 -30.21
CA ASP A 163 -35.75 18.95 -30.86
C ASP A 163 -35.55 17.97 -32.03
N ARG A 164 -35.57 18.51 -33.26
CA ARG A 164 -35.48 17.72 -34.48
C ARG A 164 -34.13 17.02 -34.65
N ASP A 165 -33.04 17.68 -34.28
CA ASP A 165 -31.68 17.16 -34.46
C ASP A 165 -31.40 16.05 -33.44
N VAL A 166 -31.78 16.25 -32.18
CA VAL A 166 -31.66 15.23 -31.14
C VAL A 166 -32.52 14.01 -31.49
N ALA A 167 -33.76 14.20 -31.94
CA ALA A 167 -34.63 13.10 -32.33
C ALA A 167 -34.07 12.29 -33.52
N ARG A 168 -33.46 12.94 -34.51
CA ARG A 168 -32.84 12.26 -35.66
C ARG A 168 -31.61 11.46 -35.23
N GLU A 169 -30.70 12.06 -34.47
CA GLU A 169 -29.41 11.44 -34.15
C GLU A 169 -29.51 10.40 -33.04
N CYS A 170 -30.45 10.58 -32.11
CA CYS A 170 -30.61 9.75 -30.92
C CYS A 170 -31.80 8.78 -31.00
N ALA A 171 -32.46 8.64 -32.16
CA ALA A 171 -33.67 7.85 -32.34
C ALA A 171 -33.57 6.42 -31.77
N ASP A 172 -32.52 5.68 -32.14
CA ASP A 172 -32.30 4.31 -31.65
C ASP A 172 -32.14 4.26 -30.12
N THR A 173 -31.39 5.21 -29.56
CA THR A 173 -31.14 5.30 -28.11
C THR A 173 -32.43 5.69 -27.38
N ALA A 174 -33.25 6.58 -27.94
CA ALA A 174 -34.56 6.93 -27.38
C ALA A 174 -35.51 5.73 -27.35
N ARG A 175 -35.58 4.95 -28.43
CA ARG A 175 -36.38 3.71 -28.48
C ARG A 175 -35.88 2.69 -27.45
N ALA A 176 -34.57 2.50 -27.35
CA ALA A 176 -33.96 1.60 -26.38
C ALA A 176 -34.26 2.01 -24.93
N LEU A 177 -34.30 3.31 -24.62
CA LEU A 177 -34.66 3.82 -23.30
C LEU A 177 -36.12 3.52 -22.93
N VAL A 178 -37.06 3.65 -23.87
CA VAL A 178 -38.47 3.28 -23.64
C VAL A 178 -38.60 1.78 -23.37
N LEU A 179 -37.89 0.95 -24.14
CA LEU A 179 -37.90 -0.50 -23.93
C LEU A 179 -37.25 -0.88 -22.60
N TYR A 180 -36.14 -0.24 -22.24
CA TYR A 180 -35.42 -0.46 -20.99
C TYR A 180 -36.25 -0.07 -19.75
N ALA A 181 -37.24 0.81 -19.90
CA ALA A 181 -38.21 1.15 -18.86
C ALA A 181 -39.37 0.14 -18.74
N SER A 182 -39.52 -0.80 -19.67
CA SER A 182 -40.62 -1.76 -19.67
C SER A 182 -40.51 -2.75 -18.51
N GLU A 183 -41.64 -3.05 -17.87
CA GLU A 183 -41.75 -4.13 -16.87
C GLU A 183 -41.81 -5.52 -17.51
N ASP A 184 -42.06 -5.60 -18.82
CA ASP A 184 -42.09 -6.86 -19.56
C ASP A 184 -40.66 -7.32 -19.89
N PRO A 185 -40.17 -8.43 -19.30
CA PRO A 185 -38.80 -8.89 -19.51
C PRO A 185 -38.49 -9.19 -20.98
N SER A 186 -39.50 -9.56 -21.79
CA SER A 186 -39.33 -9.85 -23.22
C SER A 186 -39.06 -8.59 -24.06
N LYS A 187 -39.40 -7.41 -23.55
CA LYS A 187 -39.15 -6.12 -24.20
C LYS A 187 -37.96 -5.40 -23.56
N ASN A 188 -37.87 -5.46 -22.24
CA ASN A 188 -36.81 -4.86 -21.44
C ASN A 188 -35.42 -5.23 -21.94
N TYR A 189 -35.20 -6.53 -22.19
CA TYR A 189 -33.89 -7.05 -22.57
C TYR A 189 -33.39 -6.46 -23.91
N VAL A 190 -34.28 -6.07 -24.84
CA VAL A 190 -33.89 -5.46 -26.12
C VAL A 190 -33.27 -4.08 -25.90
N GLY A 191 -33.88 -3.29 -25.02
CA GLY A 191 -33.35 -1.99 -24.60
C GLY A 191 -32.06 -2.13 -23.80
N ASP A 192 -32.04 -3.08 -22.85
CA ASP A 192 -30.88 -3.36 -22.01
C ASP A 192 -29.66 -3.78 -22.84
N ASP A 193 -29.84 -4.75 -23.76
CA ASP A 193 -28.79 -5.23 -24.66
C ASP A 193 -28.22 -4.09 -25.53
N TYR A 194 -29.08 -3.20 -26.05
CA TYR A 194 -28.64 -2.11 -26.92
C TYR A 194 -27.85 -1.02 -26.14
N LEU A 195 -28.33 -0.65 -24.95
CA LEU A 195 -27.68 0.36 -24.10
C LEU A 195 -26.38 -0.16 -23.49
N GLY A 196 -26.31 -1.46 -23.19
CA GLY A 196 -25.10 -2.13 -22.69
C GLY A 196 -24.08 -2.49 -23.78
N VAL A 197 -24.33 -2.11 -25.05
CA VAL A 197 -23.47 -2.42 -26.19
C VAL A 197 -23.27 -3.94 -26.38
N PHE A 198 -24.22 -4.75 -25.93
CA PHE A 198 -24.18 -6.20 -26.07
C PHE A 198 -24.63 -6.65 -27.48
N PRO A 199 -24.14 -7.80 -28.00
CA PRO A 199 -24.70 -8.40 -29.21
C PRO A 199 -26.16 -8.81 -28.99
N GLU A 200 -26.97 -8.83 -30.06
CA GLU A 200 -28.36 -9.30 -29.96
C GLU A 200 -28.43 -10.72 -29.36
N SER A 201 -29.25 -10.89 -28.31
CA SER A 201 -29.52 -12.21 -27.74
C SER A 201 -30.32 -13.10 -28.70
N LYS A 202 -31.23 -12.50 -29.49
CA LYS A 202 -31.97 -13.14 -30.57
C LYS A 202 -31.93 -12.27 -31.82
N SER A 203 -31.48 -12.86 -32.94
CA SER A 203 -31.33 -12.14 -34.20
C SER A 203 -32.65 -11.50 -34.64
N GLY A 204 -32.62 -10.21 -34.95
CA GLY A 204 -33.74 -9.45 -35.51
C GLY A 204 -34.70 -8.86 -34.46
N ASP A 205 -34.46 -9.07 -33.16
CA ASP A 205 -35.34 -8.53 -32.13
C ASP A 205 -35.25 -7.00 -32.00
N ARG A 206 -34.11 -6.36 -32.30
CA ARG A 206 -34.02 -4.88 -32.34
C ARG A 206 -34.75 -4.29 -33.54
N ARG A 207 -34.69 -4.95 -34.70
CA ARG A 207 -35.33 -4.48 -35.94
C ARG A 207 -36.86 -4.39 -35.79
N LYS A 208 -37.48 -5.27 -34.99
CA LYS A 208 -38.92 -5.20 -34.68
C LYS A 208 -39.33 -3.87 -34.05
N TRP A 209 -38.41 -3.25 -33.32
CA TRP A 209 -38.60 -1.97 -32.65
C TRP A 209 -38.00 -0.79 -33.42
N GLY A 210 -37.57 -0.98 -34.68
CA GLY A 210 -36.93 0.10 -35.45
C GLY A 210 -35.56 0.50 -34.92
N ILE A 211 -34.90 -0.38 -34.17
CA ILE A 211 -33.54 -0.21 -33.67
C ILE A 211 -32.60 -1.01 -34.57
N ARG A 212 -31.45 -0.42 -34.91
CA ARG A 212 -30.39 -1.10 -35.67
C ARG A 212 -29.83 -2.34 -34.97
N SER A 213 -29.36 -3.32 -35.75
CA SER A 213 -28.81 -4.59 -35.23
C SER A 213 -27.59 -4.37 -34.36
N ASP A 214 -26.65 -3.53 -34.80
CA ASP A 214 -25.38 -3.30 -34.10
C ASP A 214 -25.46 -2.06 -33.22
N PRO A 215 -25.13 -2.14 -31.93
CA PRO A 215 -25.25 -1.02 -31.01
C PRO A 215 -24.26 0.11 -31.38
N LYS A 216 -24.54 1.34 -30.92
CA LYS A 216 -23.58 2.47 -31.06
C LYS A 216 -22.41 2.25 -30.11
N SER A 217 -21.23 2.78 -30.48
CA SER A 217 -20.05 2.74 -29.61
C SER A 217 -20.35 3.39 -28.26
N ALA A 218 -19.63 2.99 -27.20
CA ALA A 218 -19.87 3.48 -25.84
C ALA A 218 -19.82 5.01 -25.74
N LYS A 219 -18.82 5.65 -26.37
CA LYS A 219 -18.73 7.13 -26.48
C LYS A 219 -19.98 7.75 -27.11
N THR A 220 -20.51 7.12 -28.15
CA THR A 220 -21.73 7.58 -28.82
C THR A 220 -22.98 7.35 -27.97
N GLN A 221 -23.03 6.28 -27.17
CA GLN A 221 -24.13 6.06 -26.22
C GLN A 221 -24.13 7.12 -25.12
N VAL A 222 -22.97 7.42 -24.51
CA VAL A 222 -22.84 8.52 -23.53
C VAL A 222 -23.33 9.84 -24.13
N ARG A 223 -22.90 10.15 -25.35
CA ARG A 223 -23.36 11.34 -26.11
C ARG A 223 -24.88 11.37 -26.27
N ASN A 224 -25.48 10.29 -26.74
CA ASN A 224 -26.90 10.27 -27.06
C ASN A 224 -27.77 10.30 -25.80
N ILE A 225 -27.38 9.55 -24.75
CA ILE A 225 -28.09 9.55 -23.46
C ILE A 225 -28.04 10.96 -22.86
N THR A 226 -26.85 11.57 -22.78
CA THR A 226 -26.74 12.93 -22.21
C THR A 226 -27.50 13.98 -23.02
N ARG A 227 -27.47 13.94 -24.36
CA ARG A 227 -28.26 14.86 -25.20
C ARG A 227 -29.76 14.71 -25.01
N LEU A 228 -30.25 13.48 -24.88
CA LEU A 228 -31.67 13.23 -24.60
C LEU A 228 -32.06 13.78 -23.23
N LEU A 229 -31.30 13.45 -22.18
CA LEU A 229 -31.57 13.92 -20.82
C LEU A 229 -31.52 15.45 -20.70
N ALA A 230 -30.55 16.08 -21.36
CA ALA A 230 -30.34 17.53 -21.38
C ALA A 230 -31.54 18.34 -21.91
N LEU A 231 -32.43 17.71 -22.69
CA LEU A 231 -33.70 18.33 -23.10
C LEU A 231 -34.60 18.66 -21.92
N THR A 232 -34.48 17.92 -20.81
CA THR A 232 -35.43 17.96 -19.70
C THR A 232 -34.84 18.46 -18.37
N GLY A 233 -33.52 18.42 -18.20
CA GLY A 233 -32.84 18.92 -17.01
C GLY A 233 -31.31 18.84 -17.12
N PRO A 234 -30.56 19.45 -16.18
CA PRO A 234 -29.10 19.36 -16.14
C PRO A 234 -28.64 17.96 -15.73
N ILE A 235 -27.38 17.63 -16.03
CA ILE A 235 -26.78 16.34 -15.71
C ILE A 235 -25.55 16.58 -14.84
N VAL A 236 -25.32 15.71 -13.86
CA VAL A 236 -24.08 15.66 -13.08
C VAL A 236 -23.48 14.27 -13.25
N ILE A 237 -22.22 14.22 -13.68
CA ILE A 237 -21.41 13.00 -13.73
C ILE A 237 -20.32 13.14 -12.67
N ALA A 238 -20.43 12.38 -11.59
CA ALA A 238 -19.40 12.24 -10.58
C ALA A 238 -18.44 11.11 -10.98
N VAL A 239 -17.13 11.34 -10.85
CA VAL A 239 -16.08 10.34 -11.08
C VAL A 239 -15.37 10.09 -9.75
N ASP A 240 -15.31 8.82 -9.34
CA ASP A 240 -14.71 8.37 -8.08
C ASP A 240 -13.77 7.17 -8.33
N GLN A 241 -12.98 6.75 -7.32
CA GLN A 241 -12.06 5.61 -7.35
C GLN A 241 -10.92 5.68 -8.40
N LEU A 242 -10.63 6.88 -8.91
CA LEU A 242 -9.50 7.13 -9.79
C LEU A 242 -8.15 6.88 -9.10
N ASP A 243 -8.10 7.08 -7.77
CA ASP A 243 -6.93 6.89 -6.92
C ASP A 243 -6.44 5.44 -6.91
N THR A 244 -7.36 4.49 -6.73
CA THR A 244 -7.09 3.05 -6.74
C THR A 244 -6.50 2.59 -8.07
N LEU A 245 -6.97 3.13 -9.20
CA LEU A 245 -6.42 2.81 -10.52
C LEU A 245 -4.98 3.32 -10.69
N VAL A 246 -4.71 4.55 -10.28
CA VAL A 246 -3.37 5.15 -10.41
C VAL A 246 -2.38 4.46 -9.48
N ALA A 247 -2.77 4.14 -8.24
CA ALA A 247 -1.94 3.43 -7.27
C ALA A 247 -1.48 2.05 -7.77
N ARG A 248 -2.35 1.31 -8.48
CA ARG A 248 -2.05 -0.03 -8.99
C ARG A 248 -1.00 -0.05 -10.08
N SER A 249 -1.03 0.94 -10.99
CA SER A 249 -0.01 1.08 -12.02
C SER A 249 1.39 1.25 -11.43
N ALA A 250 1.50 1.83 -10.23
CA ALA A 250 2.76 1.97 -9.50
C ALA A 250 3.19 0.68 -8.77
N VAL A 251 2.26 -0.21 -8.39
CA VAL A 251 2.54 -1.46 -7.64
C VAL A 251 2.90 -2.64 -8.57
N GLY A 252 2.40 -2.66 -9.81
CA GLY A 252 2.75 -3.68 -10.82
C GLY A 252 4.22 -3.70 -11.24
N GLN A 253 4.98 -2.64 -10.97
CA GLN A 253 6.38 -2.46 -11.42
C GLN A 253 7.44 -3.03 -10.46
N ARG A 254 7.26 -4.29 -10.04
CA ARG A 254 8.37 -5.09 -9.46
C ARG A 254 8.99 -6.07 -10.45
N GLN A 255 8.53 -6.09 -11.70
CA GLN A 255 9.17 -6.79 -12.83
C GLN A 255 9.57 -5.79 -13.91
N VAL A 256 10.69 -6.07 -14.59
CA VAL A 256 11.41 -5.17 -15.51
C VAL A 256 10.62 -4.96 -16.80
N HIS A 257 10.64 -3.71 -17.31
CA HIS A 257 9.95 -3.14 -18.49
C HIS A 257 8.44 -2.88 -18.30
N ASP A 258 8.03 -1.63 -17.98
CA ASP A 258 6.74 -1.02 -18.41
C ASP A 258 6.46 0.36 -17.77
N SER A 259 7.39 1.33 -17.91
CA SER A 259 7.04 2.74 -17.60
C SER A 259 6.10 3.36 -18.64
N GLU A 260 6.07 2.82 -19.86
CA GLU A 260 5.25 3.32 -20.96
C GLU A 260 3.76 2.95 -20.82
N GLU A 261 3.42 1.77 -20.28
CA GLU A 261 2.02 1.36 -20.10
C GLU A 261 1.28 2.18 -19.04
N GLN A 262 1.97 2.53 -17.95
CA GLN A 262 1.42 3.42 -16.90
C GLN A 262 1.14 4.82 -17.46
N ASP A 263 2.11 5.36 -18.22
CA ASP A 263 1.95 6.67 -18.87
C ASP A 263 0.80 6.66 -19.88
N LEU A 264 0.64 5.56 -20.62
CA LEU A 264 -0.47 5.37 -21.56
C LEU A 264 -1.83 5.30 -20.85
N LEU A 265 -1.95 4.57 -19.74
CA LEU A 265 -3.19 4.44 -18.97
C LEU A 265 -3.65 5.79 -18.40
N VAL A 266 -2.72 6.55 -17.82
CA VAL A 266 -2.98 7.87 -17.26
C VAL A 266 -3.38 8.85 -18.37
N ALA A 267 -2.70 8.80 -19.51
CA ALA A 267 -3.05 9.61 -20.68
C ALA A 267 -4.45 9.28 -21.23
N GLN A 268 -4.83 8.00 -21.29
CA GLN A 268 -6.17 7.56 -21.71
C GLN A 268 -7.28 8.04 -20.76
N ILE A 269 -7.03 8.01 -19.44
CA ILE A 269 -7.97 8.53 -18.45
C ILE A 269 -8.10 10.05 -18.57
N ALA A 270 -6.98 10.77 -18.74
CA ALA A 270 -6.98 12.21 -18.96
C ALA A 270 -7.75 12.60 -20.23
N ASP A 271 -7.51 11.91 -21.36
CA ASP A 271 -8.23 12.11 -22.62
C ASP A 271 -9.74 11.82 -22.47
N GLY A 272 -10.10 10.75 -21.75
CA GLY A 272 -11.49 10.44 -21.43
C GLY A 272 -12.19 11.55 -20.65
N LEU A 273 -11.55 12.06 -19.59
CA LEU A 273 -12.06 13.17 -18.79
C LEU A 273 -12.17 14.47 -19.60
N MET A 274 -11.20 14.76 -20.48
CA MET A 274 -11.25 15.88 -21.42
C MET A 274 -12.44 15.75 -22.38
N GLY A 275 -12.62 14.56 -22.95
CA GLY A 275 -13.69 14.26 -23.89
C GLY A 275 -15.09 14.33 -23.27
N LEU A 276 -15.26 14.10 -21.96
CA LEU A 276 -16.58 14.20 -21.31
C LEU A 276 -17.22 15.57 -21.52
N ARG A 277 -16.47 16.66 -21.35
CA ARG A 277 -17.02 18.01 -21.51
C ARG A 277 -17.44 18.31 -22.95
N GLU A 278 -16.72 17.78 -23.93
CA GLU A 278 -16.99 18.00 -25.37
C GLU A 278 -18.16 17.15 -25.88
N VAL A 279 -18.26 15.91 -25.38
CA VAL A 279 -19.25 14.94 -25.86
C VAL A 279 -20.61 15.16 -25.20
N THR A 280 -20.63 15.61 -23.96
CA THR A 280 -21.88 15.79 -23.19
C THR A 280 -22.47 17.19 -23.37
N ARG A 281 -23.75 17.38 -23.00
CA ARG A 281 -24.42 18.69 -22.98
C ARG A 281 -25.03 18.96 -21.62
N ARG A 282 -24.99 20.22 -21.18
CA ARG A 282 -25.55 20.65 -19.88
C ARG A 282 -25.11 19.73 -18.73
N THR A 283 -23.87 19.26 -18.78
CA THR A 283 -23.35 18.23 -17.88
C THR A 283 -22.21 18.79 -17.04
N MET A 284 -22.38 18.85 -15.73
CA MET A 284 -21.30 19.16 -14.80
C MET A 284 -20.53 17.88 -14.48
N THR A 285 -19.21 17.90 -14.64
CA THR A 285 -18.34 16.79 -14.22
C THR A 285 -17.74 17.12 -12.85
N VAL A 286 -17.85 16.19 -11.90
CA VAL A 286 -17.28 16.32 -10.54
C VAL A 286 -16.29 15.18 -10.33
N LEU A 287 -15.00 15.48 -10.21
CA LEU A 287 -13.94 14.50 -10.01
C LEU A 287 -13.54 14.45 -8.53
N ALA A 288 -13.65 13.30 -7.86
CA ALA A 288 -13.14 13.10 -6.51
C ALA A 288 -11.83 12.29 -6.57
N CYS A 289 -10.74 12.84 -6.04
CA CYS A 289 -9.43 12.16 -6.05
C CYS A 289 -8.51 12.61 -4.90
N LEU A 290 -7.41 11.91 -4.68
CA LEU A 290 -6.29 12.30 -3.82
C LEU A 290 -5.51 13.43 -4.50
N PRO A 291 -4.86 14.33 -3.72
CA PRO A 291 -4.03 15.39 -4.28
C PRO A 291 -2.91 14.87 -5.19
N GLY A 292 -2.23 13.78 -4.80
CA GLY A 292 -1.16 13.19 -5.59
C GLY A 292 -1.63 12.66 -6.95
N THR A 293 -2.85 12.10 -7.00
CA THR A 293 -3.44 11.61 -8.25
C THR A 293 -3.80 12.75 -9.19
N TRP A 294 -4.27 13.88 -8.66
CA TRP A 294 -4.54 15.07 -9.46
C TRP A 294 -3.26 15.68 -10.04
N GLU A 295 -2.19 15.78 -9.26
CA GLU A 295 -0.88 16.26 -9.77
C GLU A 295 -0.35 15.37 -10.90
N LEU A 296 -0.52 14.06 -10.77
CA LEU A 296 -0.12 13.10 -11.80
C LEU A 296 -0.93 13.27 -13.09
N LEU A 297 -2.25 13.49 -12.99
CA LEU A 297 -3.09 13.82 -14.14
C LEU A 297 -2.69 15.14 -14.80
N LYS A 298 -2.37 16.18 -14.02
CA LYS A 298 -1.91 17.47 -14.54
C LYS A 298 -0.56 17.35 -15.27
N ALA A 299 0.37 16.58 -14.71
CA ALA A 299 1.71 16.42 -15.28
C ALA A 299 1.72 15.63 -16.61
N LYS A 300 0.72 14.77 -16.82
CA LYS A 300 0.66 13.84 -17.97
C LYS A 300 -0.38 14.23 -19.03
N ALA A 301 -1.30 15.13 -18.71
CA ALA A 301 -2.26 15.65 -19.68
C ALA A 301 -1.62 16.71 -20.60
N THR A 302 -1.97 16.70 -21.88
CA THR A 302 -1.57 17.74 -22.84
C THR A 302 -2.19 19.10 -22.47
N ASP A 303 -1.39 20.02 -21.90
CA ASP A 303 -1.53 21.49 -21.69
C ASP A 303 -2.92 22.15 -21.44
N THR A 304 -4.02 21.40 -21.31
CA THR A 304 -5.41 21.92 -21.38
C THR A 304 -6.35 21.37 -20.31
N VAL A 305 -5.92 20.40 -19.48
CA VAL A 305 -6.73 19.88 -18.36
C VAL A 305 -6.99 20.92 -17.27
N PRO A 306 -6.01 21.75 -16.83
CA PRO A 306 -6.25 22.81 -15.86
C PRO A 306 -7.28 23.85 -16.33
N ASP A 307 -7.44 24.05 -17.65
CA ASP A 307 -8.40 25.01 -18.22
C ASP A 307 -9.85 24.47 -18.27
N ARG A 308 -10.04 23.16 -18.09
CA ARG A 308 -11.34 22.48 -18.18
C ARG A 308 -11.89 22.02 -16.84
N PHE A 309 -11.08 22.11 -15.78
CA PHE A 309 -11.43 21.77 -14.42
C PHE A 309 -10.99 22.85 -13.45
N ARG A 310 -11.89 23.32 -12.58
CA ARG A 310 -11.55 24.17 -11.44
C ARG A 310 -11.15 23.28 -10.27
N GLU A 311 -9.99 23.55 -9.70
CA GLU A 311 -9.58 22.93 -8.44
C GLU A 311 -10.40 23.52 -7.29
N ALA A 312 -11.15 22.68 -6.59
CA ALA A 312 -11.82 23.05 -5.36
C ALA A 312 -11.08 22.46 -4.16
N LEU A 313 -10.91 23.35 -3.16
CA LEU A 313 -10.52 23.15 -1.77
C LEU A 313 -10.30 21.70 -1.32
N ILE A 314 -9.14 21.46 -0.73
CA ILE A 314 -8.82 20.24 0.02
C ILE A 314 -9.94 20.00 1.04
N LEU A 315 -10.66 18.89 0.91
CA LEU A 315 -11.70 18.48 1.86
C LEU A 315 -11.08 18.42 3.25
N GLY A 316 -11.50 19.37 4.08
CA GLY A 316 -10.94 19.64 5.39
C GLY A 316 -11.38 18.61 6.42
N ARG A 317 -10.55 18.50 7.46
CA ARG A 317 -10.83 17.76 8.69
C ARG A 317 -12.02 18.41 9.43
N VAL A 318 -12.63 17.73 10.38
CA VAL A 318 -13.54 18.37 11.33
C VAL A 318 -12.70 19.38 12.10
N THR A 319 -12.90 20.67 11.84
CA THR A 319 -12.13 21.78 12.44
C THR A 319 -12.82 22.39 13.65
N ASP A 320 -14.04 21.96 13.95
CA ASP A 320 -14.92 22.54 14.96
C ASP A 320 -15.50 21.41 15.84
N ALA A 321 -15.37 21.56 17.15
CA ALA A 321 -15.86 20.61 18.14
C ALA A 321 -17.39 20.44 18.09
N GLU A 322 -18.16 21.48 17.75
CA GLU A 322 -19.62 21.40 17.61
C GLU A 322 -20.02 20.58 16.39
N VAL A 323 -19.26 20.69 15.30
CA VAL A 323 -19.44 19.83 14.11
C VAL A 323 -19.08 18.38 14.44
N GLY A 324 -18.03 18.17 15.26
CA GLY A 324 -17.67 16.87 15.80
C GLY A 324 -18.76 16.27 16.68
N ARG A 325 -19.34 17.05 17.59
CA ARG A 325 -20.45 16.67 18.47
C ARG A 325 -21.67 16.26 17.65
N ALA A 326 -22.12 17.12 16.74
CA ALA A 326 -23.27 16.86 15.87
C ALA A 326 -23.07 15.60 15.00
N LEU A 327 -21.84 15.31 14.54
CA LEU A 327 -21.51 14.08 13.82
C LEU A 327 -21.72 12.85 14.68
N VAL A 328 -21.25 12.89 15.92
CA VAL A 328 -21.36 11.78 16.88
C VAL A 328 -22.80 11.55 17.30
N GLU A 329 -23.53 12.62 17.67
CA GLU A 329 -24.95 12.56 18.05
C GLU A 329 -25.80 11.90 16.96
N LYS A 330 -25.63 12.35 15.72
CA LYS A 330 -26.43 11.85 14.60
C LYS A 330 -26.06 10.42 14.23
N ARG A 331 -24.79 10.05 14.38
CA ARG A 331 -24.31 8.69 14.10
C ARG A 331 -24.81 7.67 15.11
N LEU A 332 -24.72 8.00 16.40
CA LEU A 332 -25.13 7.12 17.49
C LEU A 332 -26.66 7.09 17.63
N GLY A 333 -27.34 8.21 17.44
CA GLY A 333 -28.80 8.30 17.52
C GLY A 333 -29.52 7.33 16.59
N VAL A 334 -29.08 7.20 15.33
CA VAL A 334 -29.64 6.24 14.37
C VAL A 334 -29.49 4.79 14.85
N ALA A 335 -28.34 4.46 15.45
CA ALA A 335 -28.09 3.13 15.96
C ALA A 335 -28.95 2.82 17.19
N TYR A 336 -29.10 3.79 18.11
CA TYR A 336 -29.95 3.65 19.28
C TYR A 336 -31.44 3.57 18.96
N GLU A 337 -31.91 4.32 17.97
CA GLU A 337 -33.29 4.25 17.50
C GLU A 337 -33.59 2.85 16.93
N ALA A 338 -32.69 2.30 16.11
CA ALA A 338 -32.83 0.95 15.57
C ALA A 338 -32.86 -0.14 16.66
N MET A 339 -32.12 0.07 17.75
CA MET A 339 -32.08 -0.85 18.91
C MET A 339 -33.21 -0.61 19.91
N LYS A 340 -34.01 0.46 19.73
CA LYS A 340 -34.99 0.96 20.72
C LYS A 340 -34.37 1.18 22.11
N PHE A 341 -33.12 1.65 22.12
CA PHE A 341 -32.38 2.00 23.32
C PHE A 341 -32.42 3.51 23.53
N VAL A 342 -32.66 3.96 24.77
CA VAL A 342 -32.63 5.38 25.13
C VAL A 342 -31.31 5.66 25.85
N PRO A 343 -30.34 6.34 25.22
CA PRO A 343 -29.07 6.65 25.87
C PRO A 343 -29.23 7.73 26.94
N PRO A 344 -28.33 7.79 27.94
CA PRO A 344 -28.31 8.86 28.95
C PRO A 344 -28.21 10.28 28.36
N TYR A 345 -27.49 10.43 27.26
CA TYR A 345 -27.38 11.65 26.46
C TYR A 345 -27.02 11.32 25.00
N PRO A 346 -27.23 12.23 24.04
CA PRO A 346 -27.15 11.92 22.61
C PRO A 346 -25.80 11.40 22.08
N THR A 347 -24.68 11.77 22.71
CA THR A 347 -23.33 11.32 22.34
C THR A 347 -22.84 10.08 23.09
N TRP A 348 -23.62 9.51 24.02
CA TRP A 348 -23.19 8.39 24.87
C TRP A 348 -22.68 7.21 24.02
N PRO A 349 -21.52 6.59 24.32
CA PRO A 349 -20.73 6.69 25.56
C PRO A 349 -19.66 7.81 25.57
N VAL A 350 -19.72 8.78 24.66
CA VAL A 350 -18.80 9.93 24.61
C VAL A 350 -19.38 11.08 25.43
N SER A 351 -18.76 11.40 26.57
CA SER A 351 -19.18 12.50 27.44
C SER A 351 -19.27 13.81 26.64
N PRO A 352 -20.29 14.66 26.86
CA PRO A 352 -20.35 16.00 26.28
C PRO A 352 -19.07 16.81 26.54
N SER A 353 -18.43 16.59 27.69
CA SER A 353 -17.18 17.27 28.06
C SER A 353 -15.99 16.91 27.16
N ALA A 354 -16.08 15.83 26.37
CA ALA A 354 -15.06 15.47 25.39
C ALA A 354 -14.96 16.46 24.21
N PHE A 355 -15.97 17.33 24.05
CA PHE A 355 -16.03 18.36 23.01
C PHE A 355 -15.69 19.76 23.55
N ASP A 356 -15.48 19.93 24.86
CA ASP A 356 -15.26 21.25 25.49
C ASP A 356 -13.78 21.72 25.47
N GLY A 357 -12.83 20.87 25.02
CA GLY A 357 -11.38 21.12 25.03
C GLY A 357 -10.78 21.60 23.69
N GLU A 358 -9.44 21.69 23.59
CA GLU A 358 -8.74 21.95 22.31
C GLU A 358 -9.03 20.81 21.32
N TRP A 359 -9.73 21.11 20.23
CA TRP A 359 -10.14 20.12 19.23
C TRP A 359 -9.01 19.87 18.22
N GLU A 360 -8.43 18.67 18.25
CA GLU A 360 -7.49 18.24 17.20
C GLU A 360 -8.23 18.15 15.86
N GLU A 361 -7.68 18.77 14.81
CA GLU A 361 -8.20 18.59 13.47
C GLU A 361 -8.08 17.11 13.05
N MET A 362 -9.22 16.42 12.98
CA MET A 362 -9.34 14.99 12.66
C MET A 362 -10.34 14.74 11.54
N SER A 363 -10.18 13.66 10.77
CA SER A 363 -11.21 13.29 9.80
C SER A 363 -12.45 12.72 10.51
N PRO A 364 -13.66 12.82 9.91
CA PRO A 364 -14.85 12.15 10.43
C PRO A 364 -14.63 10.65 10.68
N ARG A 365 -13.84 9.98 9.83
CA ARG A 365 -13.49 8.57 10.00
C ARG A 365 -12.63 8.32 11.23
N ASP A 366 -11.69 9.21 11.54
CA ASP A 366 -10.81 9.07 12.70
C ASP A 366 -11.57 9.24 14.03
N VAL A 367 -12.49 10.20 14.09
CA VAL A 367 -13.39 10.40 15.24
C VAL A 367 -14.18 9.11 15.52
N LEU A 368 -14.77 8.52 14.48
CA LEU A 368 -15.51 7.26 14.60
C LEU A 368 -14.62 6.05 14.93
N LYS A 369 -13.39 5.98 14.38
CA LYS A 369 -12.40 4.94 14.74
C LYS A 369 -12.09 4.98 16.24
N ARG A 370 -11.86 6.18 16.82
CA ARG A 370 -11.59 6.35 18.26
C ARG A 370 -12.80 5.92 19.12
N ILE A 371 -14.02 6.27 18.71
CA ILE A 371 -15.25 5.84 19.40
C ILE A 371 -15.45 4.33 19.31
N GLY A 372 -15.22 3.73 18.14
CA GLY A 372 -15.28 2.27 17.95
C GLY A 372 -14.30 1.54 18.87
N ALA A 373 -13.04 1.97 18.91
CA ALA A 373 -12.02 1.40 19.79
C ALA A 373 -12.39 1.51 21.28
N HIS A 374 -13.01 2.62 21.68
CA HIS A 374 -13.52 2.83 23.04
C HIS A 374 -14.67 1.88 23.40
N ILE A 375 -15.63 1.71 22.49
CA ILE A 375 -16.75 0.76 22.67
C ILE A 375 -16.20 -0.66 22.82
N ASP A 376 -15.27 -1.08 21.97
CA ASP A 376 -14.63 -2.40 22.05
C ASP A 376 -13.87 -2.58 23.36
N ALA A 377 -13.27 -1.52 23.91
CA ALA A 377 -12.63 -1.55 25.23
C ALA A 377 -13.65 -1.74 26.36
N CYS A 378 -14.78 -1.04 26.32
CA CYS A 378 -15.87 -1.18 27.30
C CYS A 378 -16.47 -2.59 27.28
N VAL A 379 -16.73 -3.12 26.08
CA VAL A 379 -17.28 -4.47 25.89
C VAL A 379 -16.31 -5.53 26.42
N ARG A 380 -15.01 -5.43 26.08
CA ARG A 380 -13.97 -6.35 26.58
C ARG A 380 -13.79 -6.27 28.10
N ALA A 381 -13.90 -5.07 28.68
CA ALA A 381 -13.78 -4.88 30.12
C ALA A 381 -15.04 -5.29 30.90
N GLY A 382 -16.15 -5.59 30.22
CA GLY A 382 -17.43 -5.93 30.84
C GLY A 382 -18.04 -4.79 31.67
N ARG A 383 -17.60 -3.54 31.44
CA ARG A 383 -18.07 -2.34 32.14
C ARG A 383 -18.09 -1.14 31.20
N VAL A 384 -19.10 -0.29 31.30
CA VAL A 384 -19.17 0.98 30.55
C VAL A 384 -18.30 2.01 31.24
N ILE A 385 -17.45 2.68 30.47
CA ILE A 385 -16.65 3.84 30.89
C ILE A 385 -16.94 4.96 29.89
N GLU A 386 -17.09 6.20 30.33
CA GLU A 386 -17.33 7.32 29.41
C GLU A 386 -16.02 7.81 28.78
N LEU A 387 -16.06 8.10 27.48
CA LEU A 387 -14.95 8.75 26.79
C LEU A 387 -15.02 10.25 27.06
N THR A 388 -14.05 10.78 27.80
CA THR A 388 -14.04 12.20 28.25
C THR A 388 -13.09 13.09 27.46
N THR A 389 -12.26 12.53 26.60
CA THR A 389 -11.31 13.25 25.73
C THR A 389 -11.02 12.38 24.50
N PHE A 390 -10.82 13.02 23.34
CA PHE A 390 -10.37 12.34 22.12
C PHE A 390 -8.85 12.15 22.07
N ASP A 391 -8.09 12.73 22.99
CA ASP A 391 -6.63 12.58 23.06
C ASP A 391 -6.26 11.15 23.46
N GLU A 392 -5.16 10.64 22.92
CA GLU A 392 -4.69 9.25 23.12
C GLU A 392 -4.29 8.92 24.58
N GLY A 393 -4.45 9.85 25.53
CA GLY A 393 -4.30 9.61 26.97
C GLY A 393 -5.54 9.06 27.68
N GLY A 394 -6.68 8.98 26.99
CA GLY A 394 -8.01 9.01 27.62
C GLY A 394 -8.67 7.71 28.07
N VAL A 395 -8.13 6.50 27.89
CA VAL A 395 -8.72 5.27 28.49
C VAL A 395 -7.64 4.28 28.91
N ARG A 396 -6.97 4.60 30.02
CA ARG A 396 -6.33 3.59 30.86
C ARG A 396 -7.39 2.95 31.74
N SER A 397 -7.76 1.72 31.42
CA SER A 397 -8.35 0.81 32.39
C SER A 397 -7.68 -0.54 32.24
N ALA A 398 -6.72 -0.81 33.12
CA ALA A 398 -6.32 -2.17 33.46
C ALA A 398 -7.58 -2.95 33.85
N GLY A 399 -7.98 -3.94 33.05
CA GLY A 399 -8.95 -4.93 33.47
C GLY A 399 -8.33 -5.82 34.55
N PRO A 400 -9.10 -6.24 35.57
CA PRO A 400 -8.60 -7.20 36.56
C PRO A 400 -8.19 -8.52 35.88
N PRO A 401 -7.25 -9.28 36.49
CA PRO A 401 -6.81 -10.56 35.94
C PRO A 401 -7.99 -11.51 35.75
N ARG A 402 -7.99 -12.19 34.60
CA ARG A 402 -8.96 -13.25 34.26
C ARG A 402 -9.08 -14.25 35.42
N PRO A 403 -10.29 -14.62 35.86
CA PRO A 403 -10.48 -15.80 36.69
C PRO A 403 -9.99 -17.03 35.93
N ALA A 404 -9.39 -17.97 36.65
CA ALA A 404 -8.96 -19.25 36.12
C ALA A 404 -10.10 -19.99 35.39
N MET A 405 -9.75 -20.66 34.30
CA MET A 405 -10.64 -21.40 33.39
C MET A 405 -11.63 -22.30 34.13
N ALA A 406 -12.93 -22.01 33.98
CA ALA A 406 -13.96 -23.02 34.12
C ALA A 406 -13.94 -23.91 32.87
N ALA A 407 -14.15 -25.22 33.05
CA ALA A 407 -14.26 -26.17 31.96
C ALA A 407 -15.39 -25.77 30.99
N ASP A 408 -15.02 -25.61 29.73
CA ASP A 408 -15.87 -25.41 28.55
C ASP A 408 -16.89 -24.26 28.58
N ARG A 409 -16.40 -23.03 28.78
CA ARG A 409 -17.17 -21.76 28.70
C ARG A 409 -18.10 -21.64 27.49
N PHE A 410 -17.81 -22.34 26.38
CA PHE A 410 -18.53 -22.22 25.11
C PHE A 410 -19.51 -23.37 24.81
N ALA A 411 -19.63 -24.37 25.69
CA ALA A 411 -20.44 -25.57 25.46
C ALA A 411 -21.89 -25.29 25.06
N GLU A 412 -22.52 -24.28 25.67
CA GLU A 412 -23.91 -23.91 25.35
C GLU A 412 -24.03 -23.31 23.94
N LEU A 413 -23.07 -22.50 23.52
CA LEU A 413 -23.02 -21.92 22.17
C LEU A 413 -22.68 -22.99 21.11
N ASP A 414 -21.79 -23.93 21.44
CA ASP A 414 -21.48 -25.08 20.58
C ASP A 414 -22.73 -25.94 20.35
N LYS A 415 -23.50 -26.20 21.41
CA LYS A 415 -24.75 -26.94 21.31
C LYS A 415 -25.79 -26.22 20.45
N ARG A 416 -26.02 -24.93 20.69
CA ARG A 416 -26.97 -24.11 19.90
C ARG A 416 -26.57 -23.99 18.44
N PHE A 417 -25.27 -23.85 18.16
CA PHE A 417 -24.76 -23.83 16.79
C PHE A 417 -25.10 -25.12 16.06
N GLU A 418 -24.91 -26.28 16.69
CA GLU A 418 -25.24 -27.57 16.07
C GLU A 418 -26.76 -27.81 15.97
N GLU A 419 -27.55 -27.35 16.95
CA GLU A 419 -29.02 -27.34 16.85
C GLU A 419 -29.46 -26.58 15.59
N TYR A 420 -28.99 -25.36 15.38
CA TYR A 420 -29.32 -24.58 14.19
C TYR A 420 -28.79 -25.17 12.88
N ARG A 421 -27.63 -25.83 12.88
CA ARG A 421 -27.14 -26.54 11.70
C ARG A 421 -28.05 -27.70 11.33
N SER A 422 -28.62 -28.40 12.33
CA SER A 422 -29.54 -29.52 12.11
C SER A 422 -30.92 -29.08 11.59
N GLU A 423 -31.36 -27.87 11.94
CA GLU A 423 -32.61 -27.27 11.46
C GLU A 423 -32.56 -26.82 9.99
N ALA A 424 -31.37 -26.58 9.44
CA ALA A 424 -31.24 -26.07 8.08
C ALA A 424 -31.56 -27.16 7.04
N GLU A 425 -32.46 -26.83 6.10
CA GLU A 425 -32.81 -27.65 4.95
C GLU A 425 -32.13 -27.11 3.66
N PRO A 426 -30.96 -27.66 3.23
CA PRO A 426 -30.17 -27.07 2.15
C PRO A 426 -30.88 -27.02 0.81
N SER A 427 -31.69 -28.03 0.49
CA SER A 427 -32.50 -28.11 -0.73
C SER A 427 -33.49 -26.95 -0.84
N ALA A 428 -34.13 -26.56 0.27
CA ALA A 428 -35.08 -25.45 0.31
C ALA A 428 -34.37 -24.09 0.23
N LEU A 429 -33.19 -23.97 0.87
CA LEU A 429 -32.40 -22.73 0.87
C LEU A 429 -31.73 -22.44 -0.48
N LEU A 430 -31.44 -23.48 -1.28
CA LEU A 430 -30.87 -23.38 -2.62
C LEU A 430 -31.93 -23.32 -3.75
N ASP A 431 -33.23 -23.24 -3.43
CA ASP A 431 -34.29 -23.18 -4.44
C ASP A 431 -34.19 -21.88 -5.30
N PRO A 432 -34.20 -21.99 -6.65
CA PRO A 432 -34.14 -20.85 -7.56
C PRO A 432 -35.20 -19.75 -7.35
N LYS A 433 -36.34 -20.08 -6.72
CA LYS A 433 -37.42 -19.14 -6.42
C LYS A 433 -37.13 -18.25 -5.22
N VAL A 434 -36.27 -18.70 -4.30
CA VAL A 434 -35.96 -17.98 -3.05
C VAL A 434 -34.52 -17.47 -2.99
N GLU A 435 -33.67 -17.81 -3.97
CA GLU A 435 -32.24 -17.44 -4.01
C GLU A 435 -32.00 -15.96 -3.69
N ASP A 436 -32.73 -15.04 -4.35
CA ASP A 436 -32.52 -13.60 -4.23
C ASP A 436 -33.00 -13.02 -2.89
N LYS A 437 -33.78 -13.80 -2.13
CA LYS A 437 -34.27 -13.44 -0.79
C LYS A 437 -33.39 -14.04 0.31
N VAL A 438 -32.90 -15.27 0.12
CA VAL A 438 -32.20 -16.04 1.14
C VAL A 438 -30.69 -15.81 1.09
N MET A 439 -30.07 -15.88 -0.11
CA MET A 439 -28.61 -15.83 -0.26
C MET A 439 -27.95 -14.56 0.27
N PRO A 440 -28.54 -13.35 0.11
CA PRO A 440 -27.95 -12.14 0.70
C PRO A 440 -27.77 -12.23 2.21
N ARG A 441 -28.73 -12.84 2.93
CA ARG A 441 -28.66 -12.98 4.39
C ARG A 441 -27.60 -13.98 4.82
N LEU A 442 -27.59 -15.16 4.19
CA LEU A 442 -26.64 -16.22 4.50
C LEU A 442 -25.19 -15.80 4.25
N LEU A 443 -24.92 -15.22 3.07
CA LEU A 443 -23.58 -14.74 2.72
C LEU A 443 -23.14 -13.58 3.60
N SER A 444 -24.06 -12.68 3.96
CA SER A 444 -23.76 -11.59 4.91
C SER A 444 -23.38 -12.13 6.29
N ALA A 445 -24.12 -13.12 6.80
CA ALA A 445 -23.81 -13.76 8.08
C ALA A 445 -22.46 -14.49 8.04
N ALA A 446 -22.18 -15.23 6.96
CA ALA A 446 -20.93 -15.94 6.76
C ALA A 446 -19.72 -14.99 6.70
N ILE A 447 -19.80 -13.94 5.87
CA ILE A 447 -18.73 -12.94 5.73
C ILE A 447 -18.54 -12.17 7.05
N ARG A 448 -19.63 -11.83 7.76
CA ARG A 448 -19.57 -11.19 9.08
C ARG A 448 -18.88 -12.08 10.12
N GLY A 449 -19.20 -13.38 10.12
CA GLY A 449 -18.53 -14.38 10.94
C GLY A 449 -17.04 -14.39 10.63
N TRP A 450 -16.69 -14.53 9.35
CA TRP A 450 -15.31 -14.55 8.88
C TRP A 450 -14.53 -13.30 9.30
N ILE A 451 -15.04 -12.08 9.04
CA ILE A 451 -14.39 -10.82 9.46
C ILE A 451 -14.12 -10.80 10.98
N THR A 452 -15.05 -11.33 11.77
CA THR A 452 -14.90 -11.42 13.23
C THR A 452 -13.79 -12.40 13.62
N GLU A 453 -13.64 -13.50 12.89
CA GLU A 453 -12.63 -14.55 13.13
C GLU A 453 -11.20 -14.10 12.78
N VAL A 454 -11.02 -13.38 11.66
CA VAL A 454 -9.72 -12.80 11.28
C VAL A 454 -9.32 -11.64 12.17
N GLY A 455 -10.29 -10.97 12.77
CA GLY A 455 -10.09 -9.70 13.46
C GLY A 455 -10.09 -8.54 12.47
N ASN A 456 -10.66 -7.41 12.90
CA ASN A 456 -10.78 -6.21 12.08
C ASN A 456 -10.39 -4.97 12.89
N ASP A 457 -9.39 -5.09 13.76
CA ASP A 457 -9.03 -4.08 14.76
C ASP A 457 -8.58 -2.75 14.10
N ASN A 458 -8.07 -2.82 12.85
CA ASN A 458 -7.72 -1.66 12.01
C ASN A 458 -8.79 -1.31 10.95
N MET A 459 -9.87 -2.09 10.91
CA MET A 459 -11.03 -1.87 10.04
C MET A 459 -10.67 -1.89 8.55
N GLU A 460 -9.78 -2.83 8.23
CA GLU A 460 -9.26 -3.20 6.92
C GLU A 460 -10.35 -3.83 6.04
N TRP A 461 -11.30 -4.55 6.66
CA TRP A 461 -12.34 -5.33 6.00
C TRP A 461 -13.72 -4.70 6.16
N VAL A 462 -14.44 -4.59 5.05
CA VAL A 462 -15.79 -4.03 4.98
C VAL A 462 -16.65 -4.96 4.15
N HIS A 463 -17.87 -5.25 4.59
CA HIS A 463 -18.80 -6.08 3.82
C HIS A 463 -20.13 -5.36 3.63
N GLY A 464 -20.86 -5.74 2.59
CA GLY A 464 -22.24 -5.31 2.40
C GLY A 464 -23.10 -6.41 1.82
N ALA A 465 -24.40 -6.33 2.13
CA ALA A 465 -25.42 -7.23 1.62
C ALA A 465 -26.24 -6.53 0.51
N LYS A 466 -26.50 -7.26 -0.58
CA LYS A 466 -27.50 -6.95 -1.61
C LYS A 466 -27.24 -5.68 -2.46
N SER A 467 -27.16 -5.85 -3.79
CA SER A 467 -27.28 -4.71 -4.73
C SER A 467 -28.74 -4.40 -5.06
N ASP A 468 -29.05 -3.14 -5.41
CA ASP A 468 -30.42 -2.61 -5.63
C ASP A 468 -31.27 -3.38 -6.68
N ARG A 469 -30.68 -4.28 -7.44
CA ARG A 469 -31.34 -5.11 -8.47
C ARG A 469 -31.11 -6.61 -8.35
N ASN A 470 -30.61 -7.09 -7.21
CA ASN A 470 -30.15 -8.47 -7.05
C ASN A 470 -29.20 -8.86 -8.20
N GLU A 471 -28.21 -8.02 -8.49
CA GLU A 471 -27.15 -8.35 -9.44
C GLU A 471 -25.99 -9.05 -8.72
N LEU A 472 -25.80 -8.73 -7.44
CA LEU A 472 -24.89 -9.36 -6.49
C LEU A 472 -25.65 -9.63 -5.19
N HIS A 473 -25.31 -10.72 -4.51
CA HIS A 473 -25.93 -11.10 -3.23
C HIS A 473 -25.13 -10.58 -2.03
N ALA A 474 -23.80 -10.56 -2.11
CA ALA A 474 -22.93 -9.98 -1.09
C ALA A 474 -21.62 -9.48 -1.72
N TRP A 475 -20.91 -8.62 -1.01
CA TRP A 475 -19.55 -8.20 -1.36
C TRP A 475 -18.69 -7.97 -0.11
N LEU A 476 -17.38 -8.04 -0.30
CA LEU A 476 -16.34 -7.80 0.70
C LEU A 476 -15.28 -6.90 0.06
N THR A 477 -14.82 -5.90 0.77
CA THR A 477 -13.74 -4.99 0.36
C THR A 477 -12.63 -5.03 1.41
N ARG A 478 -11.38 -5.07 0.95
CA ARG A 478 -10.17 -4.97 1.76
C ARG A 478 -9.39 -3.73 1.37
N THR A 479 -9.06 -2.86 2.33
CA THR A 479 -8.09 -1.79 2.09
C THR A 479 -6.67 -2.36 2.22
N VAL A 480 -5.93 -2.45 1.12
CA VAL A 480 -4.55 -2.99 1.10
C VAL A 480 -3.53 -1.92 1.49
N ASP A 481 -3.73 -0.67 1.03
CA ASP A 481 -2.92 0.48 1.42
C ASP A 481 -3.83 1.71 1.58
N GLU A 482 -3.87 2.26 2.79
CA GLU A 482 -4.71 3.42 3.13
C GLU A 482 -4.15 4.72 2.52
N ALA A 483 -2.84 4.82 2.28
CA ALA A 483 -2.20 6.03 1.76
C ALA A 483 -2.42 6.22 0.25
N SER A 484 -2.44 5.13 -0.51
CA SER A 484 -2.69 5.13 -1.95
C SER A 484 -4.13 4.79 -2.36
N ASP A 485 -5.01 4.58 -1.39
CA ASP A 485 -6.40 4.15 -1.61
C ASP A 485 -6.50 2.84 -2.41
N LEU A 486 -5.56 1.92 -2.17
CA LEU A 486 -5.52 0.62 -2.83
C LEU A 486 -6.53 -0.33 -2.17
N GLU A 487 -7.53 -0.77 -2.91
CA GLU A 487 -8.58 -1.68 -2.45
C GLU A 487 -8.68 -2.95 -3.30
N GLU A 488 -9.01 -4.06 -2.63
CA GLU A 488 -9.43 -5.34 -3.22
C GLU A 488 -10.89 -5.62 -2.93
N HIS A 489 -11.62 -6.16 -3.91
CA HIS A 489 -13.06 -6.39 -3.85
C HIS A 489 -13.40 -7.84 -4.22
N TRP A 490 -14.20 -8.50 -3.39
CA TRP A 490 -14.83 -9.78 -3.67
C TRP A 490 -16.34 -9.59 -3.77
N ALA A 491 -16.93 -10.07 -4.87
CA ALA A 491 -18.36 -10.01 -5.13
C ALA A 491 -18.91 -11.43 -5.27
N PHE A 492 -20.04 -11.70 -4.61
CA PHE A 492 -20.66 -13.02 -4.56
C PHE A 492 -22.03 -12.99 -5.24
N ARG A 493 -22.28 -13.96 -6.15
CA ARG A 493 -23.57 -14.14 -6.81
C ARG A 493 -23.95 -15.61 -6.88
N ALA A 494 -25.07 -15.98 -6.26
CA ALA A 494 -25.70 -17.27 -6.51
C ALA A 494 -26.56 -17.27 -7.77
N ILE A 495 -26.47 -18.35 -8.55
CA ILE A 495 -27.25 -18.57 -9.78
C ILE A 495 -27.79 -19.99 -9.78
N ALA A 496 -28.96 -20.21 -9.19
CA ALA A 496 -29.64 -21.50 -9.19
C ALA A 496 -30.56 -21.70 -10.41
N ALA A 497 -30.76 -20.67 -11.25
CA ALA A 497 -31.56 -20.76 -12.47
C ALA A 497 -31.23 -21.99 -13.34
N SER A 498 -32.22 -22.81 -13.64
CA SER A 498 -32.09 -24.02 -14.48
C SER A 498 -32.11 -23.70 -15.97
N HIS A 499 -32.87 -22.68 -16.40
CA HIS A 499 -32.98 -22.30 -17.80
C HIS A 499 -31.73 -21.54 -18.28
N HIS A 500 -31.13 -22.01 -19.38
CA HIS A 500 -29.81 -21.54 -19.84
C HIS A 500 -29.76 -20.05 -20.20
N ILE A 501 -30.83 -19.47 -20.76
CA ILE A 501 -30.90 -18.03 -21.06
C ILE A 501 -30.94 -17.21 -19.76
N ALA A 502 -31.71 -17.67 -18.77
CA ALA A 502 -31.84 -16.97 -17.49
C ALA A 502 -30.53 -17.01 -16.70
N ALA A 503 -29.84 -18.17 -16.70
CA ALA A 503 -28.53 -18.33 -16.06
C ALA A 503 -27.46 -17.44 -16.72
N LEU A 504 -27.39 -17.44 -18.06
CA LEU A 504 -26.42 -16.61 -18.80
C LEU A 504 -26.68 -15.11 -18.60
N HIS A 505 -27.94 -14.69 -18.58
CA HIS A 505 -28.32 -13.31 -18.32
C HIS A 505 -27.94 -12.87 -16.89
N ARG A 506 -28.22 -13.69 -15.87
CA ARG A 506 -27.80 -13.43 -14.48
C ARG A 506 -26.27 -13.36 -14.35
N PHE A 507 -25.55 -14.23 -15.05
CA PHE A 507 -24.08 -14.19 -15.12
C PHE A 507 -23.56 -12.87 -15.71
N ARG A 508 -24.07 -12.44 -16.87
CA ARG A 508 -23.66 -11.18 -17.49
C ARG A 508 -23.93 -9.99 -16.58
N LYS A 509 -25.07 -9.98 -15.89
CA LYS A 509 -25.40 -8.95 -14.89
C LYS A 509 -24.42 -8.94 -13.74
N ALA A 510 -24.10 -10.10 -13.18
CA ALA A 510 -23.13 -10.22 -12.09
C ALA A 510 -21.72 -9.80 -12.51
N ARG A 511 -21.26 -10.24 -13.70
CA ARG A 511 -19.95 -9.84 -14.27
C ARG A 511 -19.86 -8.34 -14.47
N SER A 512 -20.92 -7.75 -15.03
CA SER A 512 -20.99 -6.30 -15.14
C SER A 512 -20.94 -5.67 -13.76
N ALA A 513 -21.80 -6.10 -12.83
CA ALA A 513 -21.95 -5.52 -11.49
C ALA A 513 -20.65 -5.53 -10.69
N ALA A 514 -19.90 -6.64 -10.75
CA ALA A 514 -18.61 -6.79 -10.09
C ALA A 514 -17.47 -6.04 -10.79
N GLY A 515 -17.67 -5.49 -11.99
CA GLY A 515 -16.63 -4.74 -12.70
C GLY A 515 -15.45 -5.59 -13.19
N VAL A 516 -15.61 -6.93 -13.26
CA VAL A 516 -14.55 -7.85 -13.70
C VAL A 516 -14.35 -7.72 -15.21
N ARG A 517 -13.18 -7.20 -15.59
CA ARG A 517 -12.72 -7.00 -16.98
C ARG A 517 -11.21 -7.24 -17.09
N LYS A 518 -10.71 -7.34 -18.32
CA LYS A 518 -9.26 -7.40 -18.60
C LYS A 518 -8.57 -6.18 -17.96
N GLY A 519 -7.57 -6.41 -17.10
CA GLY A 519 -6.86 -5.35 -16.35
C GLY A 519 -7.39 -5.05 -14.94
N ALA A 520 -8.55 -5.58 -14.54
CA ALA A 520 -9.18 -5.32 -13.23
C ALA A 520 -8.85 -6.40 -12.17
N GLU A 521 -7.56 -6.64 -11.90
CA GLU A 521 -7.09 -7.75 -11.05
C GLU A 521 -7.50 -7.66 -9.55
N ASN A 522 -8.01 -6.53 -9.06
CA ASN A 522 -8.51 -6.36 -7.67
C ASN A 522 -9.97 -6.74 -7.51
N ARG A 523 -10.68 -7.05 -8.59
CA ARG A 523 -12.11 -7.36 -8.52
C ARG A 523 -12.32 -8.84 -8.79
N HIS A 524 -12.73 -9.54 -7.75
CA HIS A 524 -12.96 -10.98 -7.76
C HIS A 524 -14.46 -11.25 -7.77
N LEU A 525 -15.00 -11.78 -8.88
CA LEU A 525 -16.38 -12.29 -8.91
C LEU A 525 -16.39 -13.79 -8.64
N VAL A 526 -17.22 -14.18 -7.68
CA VAL A 526 -17.43 -15.54 -7.21
C VAL A 526 -18.87 -15.95 -7.53
N LEU A 527 -19.02 -16.86 -8.49
CA LEU A 527 -20.30 -17.42 -8.87
C LEU A 527 -20.60 -18.67 -8.04
N LEU A 528 -21.72 -18.65 -7.31
CA LEU A 528 -22.21 -19.78 -6.53
C LEU A 528 -23.27 -20.52 -7.33
N ARG A 529 -22.92 -21.68 -7.88
CA ARG A 529 -23.80 -22.44 -8.77
C ARG A 529 -23.55 -23.94 -8.65
N ASN A 530 -24.60 -24.67 -8.25
CA ASN A 530 -24.59 -26.14 -8.19
C ASN A 530 -24.99 -26.79 -9.52
N PRO A 531 -26.01 -26.29 -10.28
CA PRO A 531 -26.34 -26.87 -11.57
C PRO A 531 -25.27 -26.61 -12.64
N ALA A 532 -25.06 -27.57 -13.56
CA ALA A 532 -24.10 -27.37 -14.65
C ALA A 532 -24.47 -26.16 -15.55
N TRP A 533 -23.45 -25.54 -16.16
CA TRP A 533 -23.64 -24.55 -17.21
C TRP A 533 -24.06 -25.20 -18.52
N SER A 534 -24.79 -24.47 -19.37
CA SER A 534 -25.22 -24.97 -20.68
C SER A 534 -24.00 -25.30 -21.57
N PRO A 535 -24.00 -26.41 -22.31
CA PRO A 535 -22.93 -26.75 -23.25
C PRO A 535 -22.93 -25.89 -24.53
N GLY A 536 -23.87 -24.94 -24.68
CA GLY A 536 -23.96 -24.08 -25.85
C GLY A 536 -22.70 -23.24 -26.09
N VAL A 537 -22.27 -23.17 -27.36
CA VAL A 537 -21.01 -22.54 -27.79
C VAL A 537 -20.84 -21.11 -27.23
N LYS A 538 -21.91 -20.30 -27.26
CA LYS A 538 -21.88 -18.91 -26.77
C LYS A 538 -21.67 -18.83 -25.26
N THR A 539 -22.36 -19.68 -24.49
CA THR A 539 -22.22 -19.73 -23.02
C THR A 539 -20.81 -20.18 -22.63
N GLN A 540 -20.27 -21.20 -23.30
CA GLN A 540 -18.94 -21.72 -23.02
C GLN A 540 -17.84 -20.72 -23.38
N ALA A 541 -17.99 -19.98 -24.49
CA ALA A 541 -17.05 -18.92 -24.86
C ALA A 541 -16.99 -17.80 -23.80
N GLU A 542 -18.14 -17.34 -23.31
CA GLU A 542 -18.19 -16.29 -22.29
C GLU A 542 -17.64 -16.73 -20.93
N LEU A 543 -17.88 -17.98 -20.53
CA LEU A 543 -17.34 -18.56 -19.30
C LEU A 543 -15.83 -18.77 -19.39
N LYS A 544 -15.33 -19.26 -20.53
CA LYS A 544 -13.89 -19.44 -20.77
C LYS A 544 -13.13 -18.11 -20.63
N GLU A 545 -13.67 -17.04 -21.20
CA GLU A 545 -13.09 -15.70 -21.06
C GLU A 545 -13.14 -15.21 -19.60
N PHE A 546 -14.24 -15.46 -18.89
CA PHE A 546 -14.36 -15.10 -17.48
C PHE A 546 -13.35 -15.82 -16.57
N PHE A 547 -13.16 -17.14 -16.74
CA PHE A 547 -12.18 -17.88 -15.95
C PHE A 547 -10.74 -17.48 -16.29
N LYS A 548 -10.45 -17.14 -17.55
CA LYS A 548 -9.15 -16.59 -17.95
C LYS A 548 -8.82 -15.27 -17.25
N GLN A 549 -9.85 -14.49 -16.90
CA GLN A 549 -9.73 -13.22 -16.17
C GLN A 549 -9.73 -13.39 -14.64
N GLY A 550 -9.53 -14.61 -14.12
CA GLY A 550 -9.45 -14.88 -12.68
C GLY A 550 -10.79 -14.99 -11.95
N GLY A 551 -11.91 -15.00 -12.67
CA GLY A 551 -13.23 -15.27 -12.10
C GLY A 551 -13.34 -16.67 -11.48
N LYS A 552 -14.06 -16.84 -10.38
CA LYS A 552 -14.26 -18.14 -9.71
C LYS A 552 -15.72 -18.60 -9.86
N SER A 553 -15.94 -19.90 -10.03
CA SER A 553 -17.27 -20.53 -9.98
C SER A 553 -17.20 -21.76 -9.07
N ARG A 554 -18.06 -21.83 -8.06
CA ARG A 554 -18.08 -22.90 -7.06
C ARG A 554 -19.50 -23.32 -6.73
N GLY A 555 -19.68 -24.58 -6.36
CA GLY A 555 -20.92 -25.05 -5.73
C GLY A 555 -20.94 -24.63 -4.25
N MET A 556 -22.12 -24.58 -3.66
CA MET A 556 -22.27 -24.53 -2.20
C MET A 556 -22.56 -25.93 -1.69
N SER A 557 -21.74 -26.41 -0.75
CA SER A 557 -21.96 -27.69 -0.08
C SER A 557 -23.09 -27.56 0.95
N ASP A 558 -23.76 -28.67 1.25
CA ASP A 558 -24.80 -28.72 2.29
C ASP A 558 -24.24 -28.31 3.66
N ALA A 559 -22.97 -28.60 3.92
CA ALA A 559 -22.27 -28.20 5.14
C ALA A 559 -22.13 -26.68 5.24
N ASP A 560 -21.72 -26.00 4.16
CA ASP A 560 -21.59 -24.54 4.14
C ASP A 560 -22.95 -23.85 4.30
N VAL A 561 -23.99 -24.35 3.62
CA VAL A 561 -25.35 -23.81 3.74
C VAL A 561 -25.86 -23.90 5.18
N ARG A 562 -25.65 -25.04 5.85
CA ARG A 562 -26.02 -25.24 7.26
C ARG A 562 -25.23 -24.32 8.19
N THR A 563 -23.93 -24.18 7.97
CA THR A 563 -23.07 -23.29 8.76
C THR A 563 -23.51 -21.83 8.61
N PHE A 564 -23.78 -21.35 7.39
CA PHE A 564 -24.19 -19.96 7.16
C PHE A 564 -25.58 -19.66 7.72
N TRP A 565 -26.49 -20.64 7.67
CA TRP A 565 -27.80 -20.56 8.31
C TRP A 565 -27.68 -20.45 9.82
N ALA A 566 -26.87 -21.31 10.45
CA ALA A 566 -26.64 -21.27 11.88
C ALA A 566 -26.02 -19.94 12.33
N LEU A 567 -25.08 -19.39 11.54
CA LEU A 567 -24.51 -18.07 11.81
C LEU A 567 -25.57 -16.94 11.70
N ASP A 568 -26.45 -16.94 10.69
CA ASP A 568 -27.56 -15.96 10.59
C ASP A 568 -28.46 -16.01 11.83
N LYS A 569 -28.76 -17.21 12.34
CA LYS A 569 -29.56 -17.41 13.56
C LYS A 569 -28.84 -16.95 14.82
N MET A 570 -27.59 -17.36 15.02
CA MET A 570 -26.79 -16.92 16.18
C MET A 570 -26.62 -15.41 16.23
N PHE A 571 -26.39 -14.76 15.08
CA PHE A 571 -26.32 -13.30 15.00
C PHE A 571 -27.67 -12.61 15.30
N ALA A 572 -28.79 -13.27 15.02
CA ALA A 572 -30.12 -12.77 15.35
C ALA A 572 -30.47 -12.91 16.84
N GLU A 573 -29.95 -13.94 17.52
CA GLU A 573 -30.16 -14.12 18.97
C GLU A 573 -29.36 -13.12 19.84
N GLY A 574 -28.18 -12.70 19.38
CA GLY A 574 -27.41 -11.62 20.02
C GLY A 574 -26.80 -11.95 21.39
N SER A 575 -26.09 -13.07 21.52
CA SER A 575 -25.44 -13.45 22.79
C SER A 575 -24.16 -12.65 23.08
N ARG A 576 -23.91 -12.35 24.36
CA ARG A 576 -22.74 -11.56 24.81
C ARG A 576 -21.40 -12.25 24.55
N GLU A 577 -21.40 -13.58 24.46
CA GLU A 577 -20.19 -14.39 24.26
C GLU A 577 -19.97 -14.82 22.80
N LEU A 578 -20.90 -14.52 21.88
CA LEU A 578 -20.82 -14.91 20.47
C LEU A 578 -19.53 -14.42 19.79
N HIS A 579 -19.08 -13.21 20.15
CA HIS A 579 -17.86 -12.65 19.59
C HIS A 579 -16.63 -13.48 19.96
N GLU A 580 -16.47 -13.80 21.25
CA GLU A 580 -15.36 -14.62 21.74
C GLU A 580 -15.43 -16.05 21.18
N TRP A 581 -16.65 -16.58 21.06
CA TRP A 581 -16.92 -17.89 20.46
C TRP A 581 -16.51 -17.96 18.99
N LEU A 582 -16.85 -16.96 18.17
CA LEU A 582 -16.46 -16.89 16.76
C LEU A 582 -14.93 -16.90 16.62
N VAL A 583 -14.24 -16.05 17.39
CA VAL A 583 -12.77 -15.96 17.36
C VAL A 583 -12.09 -17.30 17.72
N ASP A 584 -12.67 -18.05 18.66
CA ASP A 584 -12.17 -19.35 19.13
C ASP A 584 -12.51 -20.52 18.19
N ARG A 585 -13.80 -20.71 17.85
CA ARG A 585 -14.28 -21.87 17.08
C ARG A 585 -14.12 -21.75 15.56
N ARG A 586 -14.05 -20.51 15.05
CA ARG A 586 -13.87 -20.15 13.63
C ARG A 586 -14.74 -20.92 12.61
N PRO A 587 -16.07 -21.01 12.80
CA PRO A 587 -16.94 -21.76 11.91
C PRO A 587 -17.01 -21.23 10.46
N ALA A 588 -16.89 -19.91 10.23
CA ALA A 588 -16.97 -19.32 8.89
C ALA A 588 -15.66 -19.50 8.10
N GLY A 589 -14.51 -19.29 8.72
CA GLY A 589 -13.18 -19.48 8.14
C GLY A 589 -12.82 -20.94 7.89
N ARG A 590 -13.51 -21.88 8.55
CA ARG A 590 -13.43 -23.32 8.26
C ARG A 590 -14.43 -23.81 7.20
N SER A 591 -15.31 -22.94 6.70
CA SER A 591 -16.22 -23.30 5.61
C SER A 591 -15.44 -23.53 4.32
N GLU A 592 -15.88 -24.50 3.51
CA GLU A 592 -15.19 -24.88 2.27
C GLU A 592 -15.17 -23.69 1.30
N LEU A 593 -16.32 -23.02 1.15
CA LEU A 593 -16.46 -21.87 0.27
C LEU A 593 -15.54 -20.70 0.65
N LEU A 594 -15.52 -20.26 1.92
CA LEU A 594 -14.77 -19.06 2.29
C LEU A 594 -13.26 -19.32 2.37
N ALA A 595 -12.84 -20.50 2.83
CA ALA A 595 -11.42 -20.85 2.90
C ALA A 595 -10.74 -20.89 1.53
N GLU A 596 -11.44 -21.30 0.47
CA GLU A 596 -10.89 -21.38 -0.88
C GLU A 596 -10.97 -20.04 -1.65
N VAL A 597 -11.95 -19.20 -1.31
CA VAL A 597 -12.25 -17.99 -2.05
C VAL A 597 -11.53 -16.77 -1.50
N LEU A 598 -11.47 -16.63 -0.18
CA LEU A 598 -10.86 -15.49 0.52
C LEU A 598 -9.40 -15.79 0.87
N PRO A 599 -8.52 -14.76 0.95
CA PRO A 599 -7.12 -14.95 1.31
C PRO A 599 -6.97 -15.54 2.72
N GLU A 600 -5.94 -16.38 2.91
CA GLU A 600 -5.69 -16.98 4.22
C GLU A 600 -5.46 -15.90 5.29
N PRO A 601 -6.11 -16.03 6.46
CA PRO A 601 -5.78 -15.24 7.64
C PRO A 601 -4.28 -15.38 7.92
N SER A 602 -3.53 -14.28 7.98
CA SER A 602 -2.22 -14.32 8.61
C SER A 602 -2.45 -14.83 10.05
N PRO A 603 -1.89 -15.99 10.45
CA PRO A 603 -2.36 -16.69 11.63
C PRO A 603 -2.10 -15.84 12.87
N ARG A 604 -3.19 -15.34 13.48
CA ARG A 604 -3.19 -14.86 14.87
C ARG A 604 -2.81 -16.07 15.73
N ALA A 605 -1.54 -16.13 16.10
CA ALA A 605 -0.90 -17.27 16.75
C ALA A 605 -1.65 -17.69 18.02
N ALA A 606 -2.33 -18.84 17.93
CA ALA A 606 -2.76 -19.61 19.07
C ALA A 606 -1.56 -19.88 19.98
N SER A 607 -1.79 -19.80 21.27
CA SER A 607 -0.82 -20.05 22.33
C SER A 607 -0.34 -21.49 22.30
N THR A 608 0.99 -21.72 22.21
CA THR A 608 1.74 -22.64 23.08
C THR A 608 3.24 -22.59 22.76
N GLU A 609 4.03 -22.42 23.83
CA GLU A 609 5.42 -22.85 24.07
C GLU A 609 6.55 -22.47 23.09
N ALA A 610 7.63 -21.91 23.67
CA ALA A 610 8.84 -21.48 23.00
C ALA A 610 9.59 -22.68 22.40
N THR A 611 9.43 -22.91 21.09
CA THR A 611 10.27 -23.81 20.29
C THR A 611 11.57 -23.09 19.91
N PRO A 612 12.76 -23.73 19.89
CA PRO A 612 14.02 -23.08 19.48
C PRO A 612 13.98 -22.50 18.04
N ALA A 613 14.84 -21.52 17.75
CA ALA A 613 14.93 -20.89 16.43
C ALA A 613 15.50 -21.85 15.38
N ALA A 614 14.86 -21.95 14.21
CA ALA A 614 15.38 -22.75 13.08
C ALA A 614 16.70 -22.15 12.54
N GLU A 615 17.54 -22.97 11.89
CA GLU A 615 18.88 -22.56 11.40
C GLU A 615 18.87 -21.33 10.47
N GLY A 616 17.72 -21.02 9.83
CA GLY A 616 17.54 -19.85 8.96
C GLY A 616 16.98 -18.59 9.61
N GLU A 617 16.66 -18.59 10.91
CA GLU A 617 15.99 -17.48 11.61
C GLU A 617 16.81 -16.92 12.76
N ILE A 618 16.84 -15.60 12.94
CA ILE A 618 17.40 -14.95 14.12
C ILE A 618 16.28 -14.42 15.02
N THR A 619 16.48 -14.52 16.34
CA THR A 619 15.54 -13.97 17.33
C THR A 619 15.91 -12.52 17.63
N LEU A 620 14.97 -11.60 17.38
CA LEU A 620 15.15 -10.17 17.64
C LEU A 620 14.81 -9.80 19.09
N GLY A 621 13.95 -10.59 19.74
CA GLY A 621 13.51 -10.37 21.11
C GLY A 621 12.16 -11.00 21.38
N THR A 622 11.51 -10.53 22.44
CA THR A 622 10.17 -10.99 22.82
C THR A 622 9.18 -9.84 22.85
N VAL A 623 7.95 -10.07 22.40
CA VAL A 623 6.88 -9.08 22.44
C VAL A 623 6.61 -8.67 23.89
N SER A 624 6.74 -7.38 24.18
CA SER A 624 6.59 -6.84 25.53
C SER A 624 5.18 -7.16 26.06
N GLY A 625 5.11 -7.83 27.22
CA GLY A 625 3.86 -8.22 27.88
C GLY A 625 3.33 -9.61 27.53
N SER A 626 3.68 -10.18 26.36
CA SER A 626 3.26 -11.55 26.00
C SER A 626 4.39 -12.58 26.04
N GLY A 627 5.65 -12.14 26.00
CA GLY A 627 6.82 -13.01 26.02
C GLY A 627 7.03 -13.81 24.72
N LYS A 628 6.17 -13.65 23.71
CA LYS A 628 6.29 -14.36 22.43
C LYS A 628 7.55 -13.93 21.68
N PRO A 629 8.39 -14.86 21.17
CA PRO A 629 9.58 -14.49 20.43
C PRO A 629 9.22 -13.83 19.09
N VAL A 630 9.94 -12.77 18.73
CA VAL A 630 9.91 -12.13 17.41
C VAL A 630 11.16 -12.56 16.66
N ARG A 631 10.96 -13.16 15.49
CA ARG A 631 12.03 -13.71 14.65
C ARG A 631 12.01 -13.10 13.27
N ILE A 632 13.17 -13.07 12.63
CA ILE A 632 13.29 -12.81 11.19
C ILE A 632 14.12 -13.88 10.53
N GLU A 633 13.74 -14.25 9.32
CA GLU A 633 14.60 -15.03 8.43
C GLU A 633 15.84 -14.23 8.04
N LEU A 634 16.99 -14.88 7.93
CA LEU A 634 18.23 -14.27 7.42
C LEU A 634 18.02 -13.64 6.02
N ALA A 635 17.16 -14.24 5.18
CA ALA A 635 16.84 -13.71 3.86
C ALA A 635 16.12 -12.35 3.91
N ALA A 636 15.41 -12.04 5.00
CA ALA A 636 14.76 -10.74 5.18
C ALA A 636 15.78 -9.60 5.30
N LEU A 637 16.97 -9.87 5.87
CA LEU A 637 18.05 -8.89 6.00
C LEU A 637 18.66 -8.47 4.67
N ARG A 638 18.41 -9.21 3.57
CA ARG A 638 18.72 -8.73 2.20
C ARG A 638 17.95 -7.47 1.83
N LYS A 639 16.81 -7.21 2.48
CA LYS A 639 15.99 -6.00 2.35
C LYS A 639 16.36 -4.92 3.38
N HIS A 640 17.51 -5.07 4.02
CA HIS A 640 18.15 -4.12 4.92
C HIS A 640 17.35 -3.83 6.21
N ALA A 641 18.07 -3.37 7.23
CA ALA A 641 17.50 -3.01 8.52
C ALA A 641 18.03 -1.66 9.00
N ALA A 642 17.20 -0.89 9.70
CA ALA A 642 17.59 0.39 10.29
C ALA A 642 17.17 0.49 11.76
N VAL A 643 18.04 0.99 12.63
CA VAL A 643 17.79 1.22 14.05
C VAL A 643 17.84 2.71 14.34
N PHE A 644 16.71 3.26 14.76
CA PHE A 644 16.50 4.65 15.13
C PHE A 644 16.36 4.76 16.64
N ALA A 645 17.40 5.14 17.36
CA ALA A 645 17.37 5.19 18.81
C ALA A 645 18.40 6.16 19.38
N GLY A 646 18.01 6.90 20.42
CA GLY A 646 18.89 7.83 21.11
C GLY A 646 19.95 7.14 21.97
N SER A 647 20.84 7.94 22.53
CA SER A 647 21.88 7.46 23.45
C SER A 647 21.28 6.72 24.68
N GLY A 648 21.90 5.61 25.04
CA GLY A 648 21.50 4.79 26.20
C GLY A 648 20.26 3.91 25.99
N SER A 649 19.63 3.94 24.81
CA SER A 649 18.41 3.17 24.52
C SER A 649 18.67 1.69 24.19
N GLY A 650 19.94 1.32 23.94
CA GLY A 650 20.34 -0.05 23.56
C GLY A 650 20.63 -0.23 22.07
N LYS A 651 20.78 0.85 21.29
CA LYS A 651 21.07 0.81 19.84
C LYS A 651 22.26 -0.10 19.51
N THR A 652 23.40 0.14 20.15
CA THR A 652 24.64 -0.62 19.93
C THR A 652 24.52 -2.07 20.39
N VAL A 653 23.83 -2.31 21.51
CA VAL A 653 23.55 -3.67 22.00
C VAL A 653 22.73 -4.47 21.00
N LEU A 654 21.67 -3.88 20.44
CA LEU A 654 20.85 -4.50 19.41
C LEU A 654 21.66 -4.77 18.13
N LEU A 655 22.50 -3.81 17.69
CA LEU A 655 23.39 -4.03 16.55
C LEU A 655 24.31 -5.23 16.76
N ARG A 656 24.99 -5.28 17.92
CA ARG A 656 25.87 -6.39 18.28
C ARG A 656 25.13 -7.70 18.26
N ARG A 657 23.94 -7.75 18.87
CA ARG A 657 23.15 -8.98 18.92
C ARG A 657 22.76 -9.48 17.52
N ILE A 658 22.34 -8.59 16.62
CA ILE A 658 22.02 -8.98 15.23
C ILE A 658 23.27 -9.53 14.53
N VAL A 659 24.43 -8.91 14.70
CA VAL A 659 25.70 -9.37 14.13
C VAL A 659 26.10 -10.74 14.69
N GLU A 660 26.03 -10.92 16.00
CA GLU A 660 26.36 -12.17 16.70
C GLU A 660 25.46 -13.33 16.25
N GLU A 661 24.15 -13.10 16.16
CA GLU A 661 23.18 -14.10 15.67
C GLU A 661 23.43 -14.46 14.19
N CYS A 662 23.81 -13.49 13.35
CA CYS A 662 24.18 -13.74 11.96
C CYS A 662 25.47 -14.57 11.86
N ALA A 663 26.49 -14.24 12.65
CA ALA A 663 27.77 -14.95 12.67
C ALA A 663 27.63 -16.40 13.14
N LEU A 664 26.80 -16.64 14.18
CA LEU A 664 26.43 -17.99 14.64
C LEU A 664 25.79 -18.86 13.55
N ARG A 665 25.22 -18.25 12.50
CA ARG A 665 24.64 -18.92 11.33
C ARG A 665 25.55 -18.88 10.09
N GLY A 666 26.81 -18.49 10.26
CA GLY A 666 27.82 -18.49 9.19
C GLY A 666 27.77 -17.26 8.26
N VAL A 667 27.10 -16.18 8.67
CA VAL A 667 27.09 -14.92 7.90
C VAL A 667 28.20 -14.01 8.40
N SER A 668 29.19 -13.74 7.54
CA SER A 668 30.25 -12.77 7.81
C SER A 668 29.76 -11.31 7.72
N ALA A 669 30.37 -10.42 8.49
CA ALA A 669 30.02 -9.01 8.56
C ALA A 669 31.24 -8.07 8.49
N ILE A 670 31.05 -6.93 7.84
CA ILE A 670 31.92 -5.75 7.96
C ILE A 670 31.18 -4.72 8.81
N VAL A 671 31.82 -4.24 9.88
CA VAL A 671 31.21 -3.35 10.87
C VAL A 671 32.01 -2.05 10.95
N LEU A 672 31.38 -0.92 10.66
CA LEU A 672 32.00 0.39 10.82
C LEU A 672 31.83 0.89 12.25
N ASP A 673 32.93 1.19 12.92
CA ASP A 673 32.96 1.57 14.34
C ASP A 673 33.53 2.99 14.53
N PRO A 674 32.68 4.03 14.40
CA PRO A 674 33.13 5.40 14.59
C PRO A 674 33.46 5.76 16.05
N ASN A 675 32.85 5.06 17.01
CA ASN A 675 32.89 5.43 18.44
C ASN A 675 33.72 4.45 19.29
N ASN A 676 34.33 3.43 18.69
CA ASN A 676 35.12 2.39 19.36
C ASN A 676 34.31 1.52 20.33
N ASP A 677 33.01 1.39 20.04
CA ASP A 677 32.08 0.59 20.83
C ASP A 677 31.93 -0.83 20.27
N LEU A 678 32.27 -1.08 19.00
CA LEU A 678 32.04 -2.37 18.35
C LEU A 678 33.29 -3.23 18.26
N ALA A 679 34.48 -2.66 18.50
CA ALA A 679 35.75 -3.41 18.55
C ALA A 679 35.82 -4.48 19.66
N ARG A 680 34.88 -4.47 20.64
CA ARG A 680 34.72 -5.53 21.65
C ARG A 680 33.84 -6.70 21.23
N LEU A 681 33.45 -6.79 19.94
CA LEU A 681 32.66 -7.92 19.42
C LEU A 681 33.38 -9.28 19.53
N GLY A 682 34.65 -9.33 19.95
CA GLY A 682 35.39 -10.56 20.25
C GLY A 682 35.63 -10.81 21.74
N ASP A 683 35.15 -9.92 22.62
CA ASP A 683 35.45 -10.00 24.05
C ASP A 683 34.38 -10.83 24.78
N ALA A 684 34.83 -11.82 25.57
CA ALA A 684 33.96 -12.54 26.48
C ALA A 684 33.51 -11.64 27.65
N TRP A 685 32.28 -11.85 28.13
CA TRP A 685 31.88 -11.28 29.41
C TRP A 685 32.73 -11.88 30.54
N PRO A 686 33.18 -11.10 31.54
CA PRO A 686 33.92 -11.63 32.69
C PRO A 686 33.09 -12.65 33.48
N GLU A 687 31.80 -12.36 33.65
CA GLU A 687 30.81 -13.25 34.25
C GLU A 687 29.51 -13.18 33.42
N PRO A 688 28.74 -14.29 33.30
CA PRO A 688 27.46 -14.28 32.61
C PRO A 688 26.50 -13.22 33.18
N PRO A 689 26.04 -12.25 32.38
CA PRO A 689 25.09 -11.23 32.83
C PRO A 689 23.77 -11.82 33.33
N GLU A 690 23.20 -11.25 34.40
CA GLU A 690 21.88 -11.66 34.93
C GLU A 690 20.74 -11.51 33.91
N ALA A 691 20.90 -10.61 32.93
CA ALA A 691 19.89 -10.34 31.90
C ALA A 691 19.91 -11.35 30.73
N TRP A 692 20.81 -12.33 30.74
CA TRP A 692 20.84 -13.40 29.75
C TRP A 692 19.72 -14.42 29.95
N GLY A 693 19.17 -14.90 28.83
CA GLY A 693 18.25 -16.04 28.81
C GLY A 693 18.97 -17.37 29.04
N ALA A 694 18.19 -18.45 29.16
CA ALA A 694 18.71 -19.78 29.48
C ALA A 694 19.78 -20.30 28.49
N ASP A 695 19.69 -19.92 27.21
CA ASP A 695 20.58 -20.42 26.15
C ASP A 695 21.75 -19.46 25.82
N ASP A 696 21.73 -18.22 26.32
CA ASP A 696 22.68 -17.17 25.90
C ASP A 696 24.12 -17.49 26.30
N ALA A 697 24.33 -18.15 27.45
CA ALA A 697 25.68 -18.55 27.88
C ALA A 697 26.32 -19.55 26.91
N GLU A 698 25.53 -20.46 26.33
CA GLU A 698 26.01 -21.43 25.35
C GLU A 698 26.20 -20.78 23.97
N LEU A 699 25.28 -19.90 23.58
CA LEU A 699 25.43 -19.10 22.35
C LEU A 699 26.69 -18.22 22.39
N ALA A 700 27.00 -17.60 23.53
CA ALA A 700 28.21 -16.79 23.69
C ALA A 700 29.48 -17.61 23.55
N LYS A 701 29.55 -18.80 24.18
CA LYS A 701 30.68 -19.73 24.01
C LYS A 701 30.86 -20.15 22.57
N ARG A 702 29.79 -20.56 21.89
CA ARG A 702 29.81 -20.92 20.47
C ARG A 702 30.25 -19.76 19.59
N TYR A 703 29.71 -18.57 19.81
CA TYR A 703 30.05 -17.39 19.02
C TYR A 703 31.56 -17.09 19.09
N LEU A 704 32.14 -17.07 20.30
CA LEU A 704 33.57 -16.84 20.51
C LEU A 704 34.45 -17.96 19.92
N ALA A 705 33.99 -19.21 20.00
CA ALA A 705 34.70 -20.36 19.45
C ALA A 705 34.66 -20.41 17.91
N GLU A 706 33.51 -20.12 17.30
CA GLU A 706 33.23 -20.35 15.88
C GLU A 706 33.37 -19.08 15.02
N THR A 707 33.46 -17.89 15.61
CA THR A 707 33.62 -16.62 14.87
C THR A 707 35.04 -16.10 14.99
N ASP A 708 35.55 -15.54 13.89
CA ASP A 708 36.80 -14.79 13.87
C ASP A 708 36.49 -13.28 13.87
N VAL A 709 36.88 -12.57 14.93
CA VAL A 709 36.66 -11.13 15.06
C VAL A 709 37.98 -10.40 14.89
N VAL A 710 38.06 -9.54 13.88
CA VAL A 710 39.29 -8.79 13.56
C VAL A 710 39.03 -7.31 13.55
N VAL A 711 39.85 -6.58 14.31
CA VAL A 711 39.83 -5.12 14.36
C VAL A 711 40.84 -4.55 13.38
N TRP A 712 40.35 -3.72 12.46
CA TRP A 712 41.12 -3.01 11.45
C TRP A 712 41.19 -1.53 11.80
N THR A 713 42.36 -0.92 11.60
CA THR A 713 42.65 0.46 11.99
C THR A 713 43.23 1.25 10.81
N PRO A 714 42.39 1.63 9.82
CA PRO A 714 42.83 2.43 8.67
C PRO A 714 43.58 3.68 9.10
N GLY A 715 44.74 3.95 8.48
CA GLY A 715 45.58 5.10 8.82
C GLY A 715 46.39 4.99 10.13
N ARG A 716 46.38 3.84 10.82
CA ARG A 716 47.24 3.57 12.00
C ARG A 716 48.10 2.32 11.78
N ALA A 717 49.40 2.53 11.58
CA ALA A 717 50.36 1.45 11.42
C ALA A 717 50.58 0.61 12.70
N GLY A 718 50.37 1.18 13.89
CA GLY A 718 50.56 0.48 15.18
C GLY A 718 49.46 -0.53 15.55
N GLY A 719 48.45 -0.70 14.68
CA GLY A 719 47.40 -1.70 14.82
C GLY A 719 47.40 -2.64 13.61
N ARG A 720 46.25 -2.77 12.95
CA ARG A 720 46.12 -3.51 11.69
C ARG A 720 45.69 -2.54 10.58
N PRO A 721 46.63 -1.83 9.94
CA PRO A 721 46.31 -0.79 8.98
C PRO A 721 45.60 -1.35 7.74
N LEU A 722 44.55 -0.67 7.32
CA LEU A 722 43.98 -0.80 5.98
C LEU A 722 44.40 0.38 5.13
N ALA A 723 44.77 0.11 3.89
CA ALA A 723 45.16 1.09 2.89
C ALA A 723 44.42 0.83 1.57
N PHE A 724 44.16 1.90 0.83
CA PHE A 724 43.64 1.75 -0.52
C PHE A 724 44.77 1.45 -1.49
N GLN A 725 44.50 0.56 -2.44
CA GLN A 725 45.37 0.33 -3.59
C GLN A 725 44.75 1.13 -4.74
N PRO A 726 45.25 2.35 -5.03
CA PRO A 726 44.67 3.21 -6.07
C PRO A 726 44.89 2.66 -7.48
N LEU A 727 45.78 1.66 -7.61
CA LEU A 727 46.04 0.92 -8.83
C LEU A 727 45.36 -0.46 -8.73
N PRO A 728 44.62 -0.87 -9.77
CA PRO A 728 44.02 -2.19 -9.84
C PRO A 728 45.09 -3.28 -9.96
N ASP A 729 44.68 -4.54 -9.83
CA ASP A 729 45.56 -5.67 -10.11
C ASP A 729 45.80 -5.79 -11.62
N PHE A 730 46.89 -5.19 -12.09
CA PHE A 730 47.27 -5.27 -13.49
C PHE A 730 47.78 -6.66 -13.87
N ALA A 731 48.38 -7.41 -12.94
CA ALA A 731 48.99 -8.71 -13.23
C ALA A 731 47.94 -9.72 -13.73
N GLY A 732 46.73 -9.68 -13.17
CA GLY A 732 45.62 -10.55 -13.58
C GLY A 732 44.99 -10.24 -14.93
N VAL A 733 45.30 -9.08 -15.53
CA VAL A 733 44.68 -8.61 -16.79
C VAL A 733 45.71 -8.34 -17.90
N LEU A 734 47.00 -8.69 -17.71
CA LEU A 734 48.04 -8.44 -18.72
C LEU A 734 47.81 -9.16 -20.06
N ASP A 735 47.14 -10.31 -20.01
CA ASP A 735 46.92 -11.20 -21.15
C ASP A 735 45.66 -10.87 -21.96
N ASP A 736 44.79 -9.99 -21.46
CA ASP A 736 43.58 -9.52 -22.14
C ASP A 736 43.68 -8.00 -22.37
N GLU A 737 43.78 -7.60 -23.64
CA GLU A 737 44.01 -6.21 -24.01
C GLU A 737 42.82 -5.28 -23.68
N ASP A 738 41.58 -5.80 -23.73
CA ASP A 738 40.38 -5.04 -23.41
C ASP A 738 40.24 -4.86 -21.89
N GLU A 739 40.47 -5.93 -21.11
CA GLU A 739 40.48 -5.86 -19.64
C GLU A 739 41.64 -5.00 -19.11
N PHE A 740 42.82 -5.08 -19.75
CA PHE A 740 43.97 -4.23 -19.44
C PHE A 740 43.65 -2.75 -19.65
N ASN A 741 43.07 -2.39 -20.80
CA ASN A 741 42.69 -1.01 -21.10
C ASN A 741 41.62 -0.52 -20.11
N ALA A 742 40.65 -1.35 -19.75
CA ALA A 742 39.65 -1.02 -18.73
C ALA A 742 40.29 -0.77 -17.34
N ALA A 743 41.27 -1.59 -16.94
CA ALA A 743 42.01 -1.40 -15.69
C ALA A 743 42.82 -0.10 -15.69
N VAL A 744 43.46 0.25 -16.81
CA VAL A 744 44.17 1.53 -16.98
C VAL A 744 43.21 2.71 -16.84
N GLU A 745 42.02 2.66 -17.45
CA GLU A 745 41.02 3.72 -17.31
C GLU A 745 40.58 3.91 -15.86
N VAL A 746 40.39 2.81 -15.11
CA VAL A 746 40.03 2.85 -13.68
C VAL A 746 41.14 3.51 -12.85
N ALA A 747 42.40 3.17 -13.10
CA ALA A 747 43.55 3.77 -12.42
C ALA A 747 43.64 5.27 -12.70
N VAL A 748 43.50 5.69 -13.97
CA VAL A 748 43.56 7.10 -14.37
C VAL A 748 42.39 7.89 -13.76
N ALA A 749 41.18 7.33 -13.77
CA ALA A 749 40.02 7.95 -13.15
C ALA A 749 40.17 8.12 -11.63
N THR A 750 40.86 7.18 -10.97
CA THR A 750 41.14 7.23 -9.52
C THR A 750 42.19 8.28 -9.17
N LEU A 751 43.23 8.41 -9.99
CA LEU A 751 44.36 9.31 -9.72
C LEU A 751 44.11 10.76 -10.17
N ALA A 752 43.35 10.99 -11.25
CA ALA A 752 43.13 12.32 -11.81
C ALA A 752 42.60 13.37 -10.79
N PRO A 753 41.68 13.04 -9.86
CA PRO A 753 41.26 13.97 -8.81
C PRO A 753 42.38 14.36 -7.83
N GLN A 754 43.29 13.45 -7.52
CA GLN A 754 44.40 13.69 -6.57
C GLN A 754 45.37 14.74 -7.11
N VAL A 755 45.57 14.73 -8.43
CA VAL A 755 46.43 15.68 -9.15
C VAL A 755 45.66 16.86 -9.78
N LYS A 756 44.37 17.03 -9.43
CA LYS A 756 43.51 18.14 -9.88
C LYS A 756 43.32 18.22 -11.42
N LEU A 757 43.25 17.08 -12.09
CA LEU A 757 43.05 16.96 -13.54
C LEU A 757 41.57 16.73 -13.95
N THR A 758 40.61 17.30 -13.23
CA THR A 758 39.17 17.03 -13.42
C THR A 758 38.42 18.05 -14.29
N GLY A 759 39.12 18.99 -14.95
CA GLY A 759 38.52 20.06 -15.76
C GLY A 759 38.80 19.94 -17.26
N SER A 760 38.07 20.70 -18.09
CA SER A 760 38.16 20.67 -19.57
C SER A 760 39.24 21.57 -20.17
N THR A 761 40.21 22.03 -19.38
CA THR A 761 41.28 22.92 -19.89
C THR A 761 42.29 22.17 -20.74
N GLY A 762 42.92 22.85 -21.70
CA GLY A 762 44.00 22.26 -22.51
C GLY A 762 45.16 21.71 -21.67
N LYS A 763 45.53 22.42 -20.58
CA LYS A 763 46.56 21.96 -19.63
C LYS A 763 46.15 20.68 -18.89
N ALA A 764 44.88 20.58 -18.47
CA ALA A 764 44.36 19.37 -17.82
C ALA A 764 44.28 18.18 -18.79
N THR A 765 43.91 18.43 -20.05
CA THR A 765 43.84 17.40 -21.09
C THR A 765 45.22 16.80 -21.38
N VAL A 766 46.24 17.66 -21.53
CA VAL A 766 47.64 17.23 -21.72
C VAL A 766 48.17 16.50 -20.49
N GLY A 767 47.90 17.02 -19.28
CA GLY A 767 48.30 16.35 -18.03
C GLY A 767 47.67 14.96 -17.87
N LEU A 768 46.40 14.80 -18.25
CA LEU A 768 45.70 13.53 -18.20
C LEU A 768 46.28 12.51 -19.19
N ALA A 769 46.68 12.97 -20.38
CA ALA A 769 47.35 12.12 -21.37
C ALA A 769 48.70 11.62 -20.87
N VAL A 770 49.52 12.48 -20.25
CA VAL A 770 50.79 12.10 -19.63
C VAL A 770 50.57 11.11 -18.48
N LEU A 771 49.59 11.35 -17.61
CA LEU A 771 49.23 10.44 -16.53
C LEU A 771 48.82 9.06 -17.07
N ARG A 772 47.95 9.00 -18.09
CA ARG A 772 47.54 7.75 -18.73
C ARG A 772 48.73 6.99 -19.30
N GLN A 773 49.64 7.66 -20.01
CA GLN A 773 50.83 7.02 -20.57
C GLN A 773 51.76 6.44 -19.50
N ALA A 774 51.97 7.17 -18.40
CA ALA A 774 52.76 6.67 -17.28
C ALA A 774 52.09 5.47 -16.59
N VAL A 775 50.76 5.52 -16.40
CA VAL A 775 49.98 4.39 -15.86
C VAL A 775 50.09 3.16 -16.75
N VAL A 776 49.94 3.31 -18.08
CA VAL A 776 50.12 2.19 -19.03
C VAL A 776 51.51 1.57 -18.89
N HIS A 777 52.55 2.41 -18.84
CA HIS A 777 53.92 1.92 -18.70
C HIS A 777 54.13 1.16 -17.39
N HIS A 778 53.67 1.72 -16.26
CA HIS A 778 53.77 1.07 -14.96
C HIS A 778 52.94 -0.23 -14.90
N ALA A 779 51.70 -0.21 -15.41
CA ALA A 779 50.78 -1.34 -15.44
C ALA A 779 51.36 -2.56 -16.18
N ARG A 780 52.13 -2.35 -17.25
CA ARG A 780 52.80 -3.43 -18.01
C ARG A 780 53.86 -4.18 -17.21
N THR A 781 54.32 -3.65 -16.08
CA THR A 781 55.20 -4.38 -15.16
C THR A 781 54.44 -5.36 -14.25
N GLY A 782 53.10 -5.34 -14.28
CA GLY A 782 52.23 -6.08 -13.36
C GLY A 782 52.19 -5.49 -11.94
N SER A 783 52.94 -4.40 -11.67
CA SER A 783 52.97 -3.74 -10.38
C SER A 783 51.72 -2.90 -10.13
N ARG A 784 51.19 -3.00 -8.91
CA ARG A 784 50.13 -2.13 -8.36
C ARG A 784 50.66 -1.04 -7.42
N SER A 785 51.97 -0.80 -7.41
CA SER A 785 52.65 0.11 -6.49
C SER A 785 52.48 1.57 -6.90
N LEU A 786 51.71 2.36 -6.12
CA LEU A 786 51.68 3.81 -6.31
C LEU A 786 53.06 4.46 -6.15
N PRO A 787 53.91 4.10 -5.16
CA PRO A 787 55.30 4.56 -5.13
C PRO A 787 56.06 4.27 -6.42
N GLY A 788 55.90 3.07 -6.99
CA GLY A 788 56.56 2.71 -8.25
C GLY A 788 56.03 3.50 -9.46
N LEU A 789 54.75 3.86 -9.48
CA LEU A 789 54.21 4.78 -10.50
C LEU A 789 54.77 6.19 -10.33
N ILE A 790 54.96 6.65 -9.09
CA ILE A 790 55.56 7.95 -8.79
C ILE A 790 57.02 7.99 -9.28
N GLU A 791 57.79 6.92 -9.08
CA GLU A 791 59.15 6.79 -9.62
C GLU A 791 59.16 6.91 -11.15
N VAL A 792 58.22 6.26 -11.84
CA VAL A 792 58.04 6.40 -13.30
C VAL A 792 57.67 7.83 -13.70
N LEU A 793 56.89 8.55 -12.89
CA LEU A 793 56.52 9.94 -13.19
C LEU A 793 57.67 10.93 -12.91
N GLU A 794 58.52 10.65 -11.91
CA GLU A 794 59.70 11.46 -11.59
C GLU A 794 60.75 11.40 -12.70
N ASP A 795 61.01 10.19 -13.21
CA ASP A 795 61.96 9.94 -14.29
C ASP A 795 61.27 9.20 -15.45
N LEU A 796 60.40 9.93 -16.16
CA LEU A 796 59.60 9.38 -17.25
C LEU A 796 60.51 8.82 -18.36
N PRO A 797 60.48 7.49 -18.63
CA PRO A 797 61.36 6.87 -19.61
C PRO A 797 61.16 7.40 -21.04
N ASP A 798 62.24 7.34 -21.83
CA ASP A 798 62.21 7.73 -23.23
C ASP A 798 61.19 6.92 -24.04
N GLY A 799 60.36 7.62 -24.82
CA GLY A 799 59.33 7.02 -25.66
C GLY A 799 57.98 6.75 -24.97
N VAL A 800 57.85 6.96 -23.66
CA VAL A 800 56.56 6.79 -22.95
C VAL A 800 55.56 7.89 -23.29
N SER A 801 56.01 9.13 -23.45
CA SER A 801 55.19 10.25 -23.91
C SER A 801 55.83 10.97 -25.08
N THR A 802 55.06 11.18 -26.14
CA THR A 802 55.44 11.97 -27.32
C THR A 802 54.99 13.43 -27.24
N LEU A 803 54.39 13.83 -26.11
CA LEU A 803 53.84 15.17 -25.91
C LEU A 803 54.95 16.17 -25.52
N ASN A 804 54.88 17.38 -26.07
CA ASN A 804 55.76 18.48 -25.71
C ASN A 804 55.67 18.76 -24.20
N ASP A 805 56.82 18.94 -23.54
CA ASP A 805 56.95 19.08 -22.08
C ASP A 805 56.47 17.88 -21.25
N GLY A 806 56.31 16.69 -21.86
CA GLY A 806 55.82 15.47 -21.19
C GLY A 806 56.57 15.13 -19.90
N ARG A 807 57.91 15.13 -19.92
CA ARG A 807 58.74 14.86 -18.72
C ARG A 807 58.53 15.90 -17.62
N LYS A 808 58.46 17.19 -17.97
CA LYS A 808 58.21 18.27 -17.00
C LYS A 808 56.84 18.11 -16.34
N ARG A 809 55.81 17.76 -17.12
CA ARG A 809 54.47 17.50 -16.62
C ARG A 809 54.42 16.26 -15.73
N ALA A 810 55.11 15.19 -16.10
CA ALA A 810 55.21 13.98 -15.29
C ALA A 810 55.81 14.27 -13.91
N ALA A 811 56.91 15.03 -13.86
CA ALA A 811 57.51 15.47 -12.60
C ALA A 811 56.55 16.36 -11.76
N GLU A 812 55.82 17.28 -12.38
CA GLU A 812 54.78 18.08 -11.70
C GLU A 812 53.67 17.17 -11.10
N LEU A 813 53.26 16.11 -11.81
CA LEU A 813 52.27 15.15 -11.34
C LEU A 813 52.82 14.26 -10.21
N ALA A 814 54.08 13.85 -10.29
CA ALA A 814 54.76 13.08 -9.24
C ALA A 814 54.76 13.84 -7.91
N GLU A 815 55.14 15.13 -7.94
CA GLU A 815 55.13 15.99 -6.75
C GLU A 815 53.72 16.16 -6.16
N LEU A 816 52.70 16.30 -7.01
CA LEU A 816 51.31 16.37 -6.56
C LEU A 816 50.81 15.06 -5.93
N LEU A 817 51.22 13.91 -6.48
CA LEU A 817 50.90 12.59 -5.91
C LEU A 817 51.64 12.36 -4.58
N LYS A 818 52.92 12.70 -4.48
CA LYS A 818 53.68 12.67 -3.22
C LYS A 818 53.01 13.54 -2.15
N ALA A 819 52.67 14.78 -2.51
CA ALA A 819 51.96 15.68 -1.60
C ALA A 819 50.61 15.08 -1.18
N SER A 820 49.90 14.40 -2.08
CA SER A 820 48.64 13.72 -1.75
C SER A 820 48.86 12.53 -0.81
N MET A 821 49.91 11.73 -0.99
CA MET A 821 50.25 10.62 -0.07
C MET A 821 50.68 11.11 1.31
N VAL A 822 51.39 12.24 1.40
CA VAL A 822 51.76 12.85 2.69
C VAL A 822 50.52 13.38 3.41
N ASN A 823 49.60 14.00 2.68
CA ASN A 823 48.38 14.57 3.25
C ASN A 823 47.29 13.53 3.54
N ASP A 824 47.31 12.38 2.87
CA ASP A 824 46.35 11.28 3.05
C ASP A 824 47.07 9.95 3.33
N PRO A 825 47.21 9.57 4.62
CA PRO A 825 47.85 8.31 5.03
C PRO A 825 47.22 7.05 4.42
N LEU A 826 45.96 7.11 3.96
CA LEU A 826 45.30 5.97 3.31
C LEU A 826 45.78 5.73 1.88
N LEU A 827 46.33 6.75 1.22
CA LEU A 827 46.96 6.65 -0.10
C LEU A 827 48.44 6.26 -0.01
N ALA A 828 49.04 6.33 1.17
CA ALA A 828 50.46 6.02 1.38
C ALA A 828 50.80 4.52 1.25
N GLY A 829 49.81 3.64 1.11
CA GLY A 829 49.99 2.21 0.80
C GLY A 829 50.57 1.34 1.93
N GLY A 830 50.86 1.90 3.11
CA GLY A 830 51.34 1.16 4.28
C GLY A 830 50.20 0.46 5.00
N GLY A 831 49.77 -0.71 4.51
CA GLY A 831 48.77 -1.56 5.16
C GLY A 831 48.15 -2.58 4.23
N GLU A 832 47.25 -3.40 4.77
CA GLU A 832 46.54 -4.39 3.97
C GLU A 832 45.53 -3.71 3.02
N PRO A 833 45.34 -4.24 1.79
CA PRO A 833 44.39 -3.68 0.86
C PRO A 833 42.98 -3.77 1.44
N VAL A 834 42.17 -2.75 1.17
CA VAL A 834 40.73 -2.79 1.43
C VAL A 834 40.08 -3.76 0.43
N ASP A 835 40.18 -5.05 0.73
CA ASP A 835 39.63 -6.14 -0.07
C ASP A 835 38.47 -6.83 0.67
N PRO A 836 37.23 -6.73 0.18
CA PRO A 836 36.08 -7.42 0.78
C PRO A 836 36.27 -8.94 0.90
N ALA A 837 37.04 -9.58 0.01
CA ALA A 837 37.33 -11.01 0.12
C ALA A 837 38.11 -11.33 1.40
N LEU A 838 39.12 -10.52 1.72
CA LEU A 838 39.86 -10.61 2.98
C LEU A 838 38.97 -10.27 4.18
N LEU A 839 38.17 -9.20 4.07
CA LEU A 839 37.36 -8.69 5.17
C LEU A 839 36.16 -9.59 5.52
N LEU A 840 35.74 -10.50 4.64
CA LEU A 840 34.58 -11.38 4.85
C LEU A 840 34.95 -12.88 4.91
N ALA A 841 36.16 -13.27 4.53
CA ALA A 841 36.60 -14.67 4.61
C ALA A 841 36.91 -15.07 6.06
N PRO A 842 36.22 -16.08 6.64
CA PRO A 842 36.54 -16.58 7.98
C PRO A 842 37.95 -17.18 8.03
N GLY A 843 38.59 -17.09 9.19
CA GLY A 843 39.83 -17.82 9.47
C GLY A 843 39.64 -19.34 9.42
N GLU A 844 40.74 -20.09 9.37
CA GLU A 844 40.70 -21.56 9.32
C GLU A 844 39.91 -22.13 10.51
N GLY A 845 38.98 -23.05 10.24
CA GLY A 845 38.12 -23.67 11.26
C GLY A 845 36.99 -22.77 11.80
N LYS A 846 36.88 -21.51 11.34
CA LYS A 846 35.84 -20.57 11.78
C LYS A 846 34.67 -20.56 10.79
N ARG A 847 33.45 -20.35 11.31
CA ARG A 847 32.21 -20.31 10.51
C ARG A 847 31.93 -18.95 9.89
N ALA A 848 32.34 -17.87 10.56
CA ALA A 848 32.08 -16.50 10.11
C ALA A 848 33.23 -15.55 10.48
N ARG A 849 33.38 -14.48 9.70
CA ARG A 849 34.28 -13.33 9.96
C ARG A 849 33.47 -12.13 10.39
N VAL A 850 33.86 -11.46 11.47
CA VAL A 850 33.40 -10.13 11.83
C VAL A 850 34.58 -9.16 11.76
N SER A 851 34.66 -8.41 10.67
CA SER A 851 35.70 -7.39 10.48
C SER A 851 35.19 -6.04 10.99
N VAL A 852 35.71 -5.60 12.14
CA VAL A 852 35.40 -4.30 12.73
C VAL A 852 36.41 -3.27 12.24
N ILE A 853 35.94 -2.24 11.54
CA ILE A 853 36.76 -1.15 11.03
C ILE A 853 36.62 0.05 11.96
N SER A 854 37.64 0.29 12.79
CA SER A 854 37.68 1.42 13.72
C SER A 854 38.16 2.70 13.04
N PHE A 855 37.52 3.83 13.34
CA PHE A 855 37.88 5.12 12.76
C PHE A 855 38.96 5.91 13.54
N ILE A 856 39.65 5.30 14.51
CA ILE A 856 40.72 5.97 15.31
C ILE A 856 41.88 6.57 14.49
N GLY A 857 42.07 6.10 13.25
CA GLY A 857 43.05 6.63 12.30
C GLY A 857 42.50 7.61 11.27
N LEU A 858 41.20 7.90 11.32
CA LEU A 858 40.50 8.75 10.36
C LEU A 858 39.91 9.98 11.09
N PRO A 859 40.75 10.97 11.46
CA PRO A 859 40.34 12.06 12.33
C PRO A 859 39.32 13.01 11.68
N SER A 860 39.42 13.25 10.37
CA SER A 860 38.51 14.15 9.67
C SER A 860 37.28 13.42 9.10
N GLU A 861 36.14 14.13 9.05
CA GLU A 861 34.90 13.60 8.45
C GLU A 861 35.08 13.27 6.97
N LYS A 862 35.81 14.11 6.24
CA LYS A 862 36.12 13.90 4.82
C LYS A 862 36.91 12.60 4.60
N GLN A 863 37.90 12.30 5.45
CA GLN A 863 38.64 11.04 5.37
C GLN A 863 37.74 9.83 5.64
N ARG A 864 36.87 9.90 6.66
CA ARG A 864 35.90 8.84 6.94
C ARG A 864 34.96 8.60 5.75
N GLN A 865 34.38 9.65 5.18
CA GLN A 865 33.49 9.56 4.04
C GLN A 865 34.19 9.02 2.78
N ASN A 866 35.41 9.49 2.50
CA ASN A 866 36.18 8.97 1.36
C ASN A 866 36.50 7.49 1.52
N PHE A 867 36.94 7.08 2.72
CA PHE A 867 37.23 5.68 3.03
C PHE A 867 35.97 4.81 2.86
N VAL A 868 34.86 5.22 3.45
CA VAL A 868 33.60 4.47 3.37
C VAL A 868 33.09 4.38 1.94
N ASN A 869 33.17 5.47 1.16
CA ASN A 869 32.80 5.46 -0.25
C ASN A 869 33.56 4.39 -1.05
N GLN A 870 34.89 4.35 -0.88
CA GLN A 870 35.72 3.40 -1.62
C GLN A 870 35.47 1.96 -1.17
N LEU A 871 35.43 1.71 0.14
CA LEU A 871 35.07 0.39 0.69
C LEU A 871 33.71 -0.10 0.18
N GLN A 872 32.71 0.78 0.14
CA GLN A 872 31.38 0.45 -0.37
C GLN A 872 31.39 0.09 -1.86
N MET A 873 32.16 0.82 -2.67
CA MET A 873 32.32 0.52 -4.09
C MET A 873 32.98 -0.85 -4.31
N GLU A 874 34.07 -1.14 -3.59
CA GLU A 874 34.73 -2.45 -3.62
C GLU A 874 33.80 -3.56 -3.18
N LEU A 875 33.09 -3.35 -2.06
CA LEU A 875 32.13 -4.31 -1.54
C LEU A 875 31.00 -4.60 -2.54
N PHE A 876 30.51 -3.58 -3.24
CA PHE A 876 29.48 -3.76 -4.26
C PHE A 876 30.01 -4.53 -5.49
N ALA A 877 31.23 -4.25 -5.93
CA ALA A 877 31.88 -4.99 -7.01
C ALA A 877 32.12 -6.46 -6.61
N TRP A 878 32.61 -6.69 -5.39
CA TRP A 878 32.80 -8.03 -4.84
C TRP A 878 31.48 -8.80 -4.74
N ALA A 879 30.40 -8.19 -4.25
CA ALA A 879 29.10 -8.84 -4.11
C ALA A 879 28.51 -9.24 -5.48
N LYS A 880 28.74 -8.45 -6.53
CA LYS A 880 28.36 -8.81 -7.91
C LYS A 880 29.06 -10.08 -8.40
N ARG A 881 30.36 -10.21 -8.10
CA ARG A 881 31.17 -11.38 -8.49
C ARG A 881 30.90 -12.59 -7.60
N ASN A 882 30.47 -12.35 -6.36
CA ASN A 882 30.23 -13.37 -5.34
C ASN A 882 28.78 -13.28 -4.79
N PRO A 883 27.75 -13.45 -5.63
CA PRO A 883 26.37 -13.39 -5.17
C PRO A 883 26.10 -14.50 -4.14
N ALA A 884 25.14 -14.27 -3.23
CA ALA A 884 24.82 -15.22 -2.17
C ALA A 884 24.41 -16.63 -2.68
N GLY A 885 23.84 -16.72 -3.89
CA GLY A 885 23.31 -17.97 -4.44
C GLY A 885 22.21 -18.53 -3.54
N ASP A 886 22.34 -19.81 -3.20
CA ASP A 886 21.41 -20.54 -2.32
C ASP A 886 21.51 -20.15 -0.83
N ARG A 887 22.57 -19.42 -0.43
CA ARG A 887 22.71 -18.97 0.97
C ARG A 887 21.65 -17.91 1.29
N PRO A 888 20.92 -17.98 2.42
CA PRO A 888 19.85 -17.02 2.71
C PRO A 888 20.37 -15.58 2.83
N LEU A 889 21.62 -15.38 3.27
CA LEU A 889 22.31 -14.09 3.30
C LEU A 889 23.79 -14.29 2.97
N GLY A 890 24.34 -13.46 2.07
CA GLY A 890 25.72 -13.59 1.61
C GLY A 890 26.74 -12.96 2.56
N ALA A 891 26.45 -11.75 3.03
CA ALA A 891 27.24 -11.00 4.00
C ALA A 891 26.40 -9.84 4.58
N LEU A 892 26.86 -9.25 5.68
CA LEU A 892 26.27 -8.06 6.29
C LEU A 892 27.24 -6.87 6.26
N PHE A 893 26.75 -5.68 5.91
CA PHE A 893 27.47 -4.42 6.04
C PHE A 893 26.79 -3.53 7.07
N VAL A 894 27.48 -3.23 8.17
CA VAL A 894 26.92 -2.57 9.35
C VAL A 894 27.51 -1.17 9.49
N MET A 895 26.63 -0.17 9.60
CA MET A 895 27.02 1.24 9.77
C MET A 895 26.41 1.79 11.05
N ASP A 896 27.21 1.87 12.13
CA ASP A 896 26.81 2.65 13.31
C ASP A 896 27.03 4.14 13.06
N GLU A 897 26.19 4.96 13.69
CA GLU A 897 26.06 6.41 13.44
C GLU A 897 26.03 6.76 11.94
N ALA A 898 25.21 6.03 11.19
CA ALA A 898 25.14 6.11 9.73
C ALA A 898 24.90 7.54 9.19
N GLN A 899 24.30 8.44 9.98
CA GLN A 899 24.12 9.85 9.61
C GLN A 899 25.45 10.59 9.38
N MET A 900 26.57 10.15 9.95
CA MET A 900 27.89 10.76 9.73
C MET A 900 28.47 10.42 8.34
N LEU A 901 27.99 9.32 7.75
CA LEU A 901 28.52 8.76 6.51
C LEU A 901 27.54 8.91 5.34
N ALA A 902 26.24 8.90 5.62
CA ALA A 902 25.16 8.99 4.65
C ALA A 902 24.11 10.04 5.05
N ALA A 903 24.58 11.26 5.32
CA ALA A 903 23.74 12.37 5.77
C ALA A 903 22.64 12.74 4.75
N SER A 904 21.48 13.21 5.25
CA SER A 904 20.35 13.69 4.45
C SER A 904 20.56 15.04 3.78
N GLY A 905 21.59 15.80 4.21
CA GLY A 905 21.94 17.12 3.67
C GLY A 905 22.71 17.05 2.36
N THR A 906 23.91 17.62 2.32
CA THR A 906 24.74 17.66 1.11
C THR A 906 25.07 16.25 0.63
N LEU A 907 24.81 15.98 -0.66
CA LEU A 907 25.00 14.67 -1.28
C LEU A 907 26.50 14.38 -1.50
N THR A 908 27.16 13.83 -0.48
CA THR A 908 28.58 13.41 -0.55
C THR A 908 28.77 12.16 -1.39
N ALA A 909 30.02 11.84 -1.76
CA ALA A 909 30.34 10.60 -2.46
C ALA A 909 29.90 9.36 -1.65
N SER A 910 30.19 9.36 -0.35
CA SER A 910 29.76 8.34 0.62
C SER A 910 28.24 8.17 0.68
N THR A 911 27.47 9.28 0.68
CA THR A 911 26.01 9.20 0.63
C THR A 911 25.53 8.54 -0.68
N ARG A 912 26.13 8.91 -1.83
CA ARG A 912 25.77 8.34 -3.14
C ARG A 912 26.04 6.84 -3.20
N SER A 913 27.23 6.40 -2.80
CA SER A 913 27.56 4.97 -2.76
C SER A 913 26.65 4.20 -1.80
N THR A 914 26.35 4.75 -0.62
CA THR A 914 25.40 4.14 0.33
C THR A 914 24.02 3.95 -0.29
N ILE A 915 23.49 4.93 -1.02
CA ILE A 915 22.21 4.83 -1.74
C ILE A 915 22.25 3.73 -2.80
N VAL A 916 23.35 3.64 -3.56
CA VAL A 916 23.52 2.60 -4.58
C VAL A 916 23.55 1.21 -3.95
N LEU A 917 24.28 1.02 -2.85
CA LEU A 917 24.25 -0.25 -2.13
C LEU A 917 22.85 -0.55 -1.59
N ALA A 918 22.19 0.39 -0.89
CA ALA A 918 20.87 0.16 -0.32
C ALA A 918 19.79 -0.15 -1.38
N SER A 919 19.94 0.33 -2.62
CA SER A 919 18.98 0.05 -3.70
C SER A 919 19.30 -1.23 -4.49
N GLN A 920 20.58 -1.62 -4.59
CA GLN A 920 21.02 -2.68 -5.50
C GLN A 920 21.69 -3.89 -4.83
N ALA A 921 22.15 -3.80 -3.58
CA ALA A 921 22.85 -4.90 -2.90
C ALA A 921 21.96 -6.13 -2.68
N ARG A 922 20.65 -5.92 -2.51
CA ARG A 922 19.64 -6.95 -2.28
C ARG A 922 19.70 -8.10 -3.29
N LYS A 923 19.87 -7.82 -4.59
CA LYS A 923 19.91 -8.85 -5.66
C LYS A 923 21.14 -9.76 -5.57
N TYR A 924 22.20 -9.30 -4.94
CA TYR A 924 23.43 -10.08 -4.74
C TYR A 924 23.48 -10.73 -3.36
N GLY A 925 22.45 -10.52 -2.53
CA GLY A 925 22.36 -11.09 -1.19
C GLY A 925 23.25 -10.43 -0.13
N LEU A 926 23.67 -9.18 -0.36
CA LEU A 926 24.33 -8.36 0.65
C LEU A 926 23.28 -7.58 1.46
N GLY A 927 23.25 -7.81 2.77
CA GLY A 927 22.40 -7.09 3.72
C GLY A 927 23.08 -5.83 4.25
N LEU A 928 22.30 -4.81 4.59
CA LEU A 928 22.80 -3.57 5.20
C LEU A 928 22.06 -3.34 6.52
N LEU A 929 22.79 -2.97 7.57
CA LEU A 929 22.26 -2.64 8.88
C LEU A 929 22.73 -1.23 9.28
N PHE A 930 21.79 -0.30 9.35
CA PHE A 930 22.07 1.10 9.70
C PHE A 930 21.65 1.37 11.14
N ALA A 931 22.44 2.16 11.86
CA ALA A 931 22.07 2.65 13.18
C ALA A 931 22.24 4.17 13.23
N THR A 932 21.25 4.88 13.74
CA THR A 932 21.32 6.34 13.88
C THR A 932 20.52 6.85 15.08
N GLN A 933 21.04 7.89 15.71
CA GLN A 933 20.31 8.63 16.74
C GLN A 933 19.44 9.75 16.14
N ALA A 934 19.63 10.08 14.86
CA ALA A 934 18.97 11.19 14.18
C ALA A 934 18.19 10.65 12.96
N PRO A 935 16.91 10.28 13.11
CA PRO A 935 16.15 9.64 12.03
C PRO A 935 16.07 10.48 10.74
N LYS A 936 15.91 11.81 10.87
CA LYS A 936 15.99 12.77 9.73
C LYS A 936 17.42 13.09 9.27
N GLY A 937 18.43 12.67 10.03
CA GLY A 937 19.84 12.85 9.70
C GLY A 937 20.34 11.85 8.65
N LEU A 938 19.72 10.68 8.53
CA LEU A 938 20.03 9.68 7.51
C LEU A 938 19.25 9.97 6.22
N HIS A 939 19.89 9.79 5.05
CA HIS A 939 19.27 10.07 3.77
C HIS A 939 17.99 9.25 3.53
N ASN A 940 16.94 9.89 3.03
CA ASN A 940 15.61 9.29 2.88
C ASN A 940 15.58 8.03 2.00
N GLN A 941 16.35 8.01 0.90
CA GLN A 941 16.47 6.82 0.04
C GLN A 941 17.18 5.65 0.74
N VAL A 942 18.08 5.91 1.70
CA VAL A 942 18.71 4.84 2.49
C VAL A 942 17.68 4.27 3.47
N VAL A 943 16.96 5.15 4.18
CA VAL A 943 15.89 4.76 5.11
C VAL A 943 14.74 4.01 4.41
N GLY A 944 14.30 4.50 3.24
CA GLY A 944 13.20 3.91 2.48
C GLY A 944 13.49 2.51 1.95
N ASN A 945 14.77 2.19 1.69
CA ASN A 945 15.20 0.86 1.29
C ASN A 945 15.37 -0.11 2.47
N ALA A 946 15.42 0.37 3.72
CA ALA A 946 15.41 -0.48 4.91
C ALA A 946 13.99 -0.95 5.24
N MET A 947 13.73 -2.22 4.98
CA MET A 947 12.41 -2.81 5.22
C MET A 947 12.15 -3.07 6.70
N THR A 948 13.13 -3.62 7.42
CA THR A 948 13.04 -3.81 8.87
C THR A 948 13.48 -2.53 9.58
N GLN A 949 12.65 -1.98 10.44
CA GLN A 949 12.99 -0.74 11.16
C GLN A 949 12.71 -0.89 12.66
N PHE A 950 13.69 -0.48 13.47
CA PHE A 950 13.60 -0.45 14.92
C PHE A 950 13.56 0.99 15.41
N PHE A 951 12.66 1.29 16.34
CA PHE A 951 12.50 2.59 16.96
C PHE A 951 12.64 2.44 18.47
N GLY A 952 13.79 2.84 19.00
CA GLY A 952 14.09 2.81 20.44
C GLY A 952 13.93 4.18 21.06
N ARG A 953 14.18 4.30 22.37
CA ARG A 953 13.94 5.55 23.10
C ARG A 953 14.62 6.76 22.45
N LEU A 954 13.85 7.84 22.25
CA LEU A 954 14.30 9.14 21.75
C LEU A 954 13.78 10.25 22.67
N ASN A 955 14.64 11.20 23.02
CA ASN A 955 14.32 12.25 24.00
C ASN A 955 14.04 13.62 23.36
N SER A 956 14.57 13.88 22.17
CA SER A 956 14.39 15.17 21.48
C SER A 956 13.05 15.21 20.73
N PRO A 957 12.20 16.24 20.91
CA PRO A 957 10.94 16.38 20.19
C PRO A 957 11.09 16.28 18.67
N ALA A 958 12.16 16.85 18.11
CA ALA A 958 12.43 16.77 16.67
C ALA A 958 12.74 15.35 16.20
N GLN A 959 13.49 14.58 17.01
CA GLN A 959 13.79 13.17 16.72
C GLN A 959 12.57 12.28 16.90
N ILE A 960 11.75 12.54 17.93
CA ILE A 960 10.47 11.84 18.18
C ILE A 960 9.52 12.06 17.01
N ALA A 961 9.33 13.31 16.58
CA ALA A 961 8.50 13.64 15.43
C ALA A 961 8.99 12.95 14.15
N ALA A 962 10.31 12.92 13.93
CA ALA A 962 10.92 12.22 12.81
C ALA A 962 10.72 10.70 12.86
N ALA A 963 10.91 10.08 14.02
CA ALA A 963 10.67 8.65 14.21
C ALA A 963 9.19 8.30 14.02
N ASN A 964 8.28 9.14 14.53
CA ASN A 964 6.84 8.99 14.33
C ASN A 964 6.44 9.10 12.86
N GLU A 965 7.04 10.02 12.10
CA GLU A 965 6.82 10.15 10.65
C GLU A 965 7.23 8.87 9.90
N LEU A 966 8.42 8.33 10.23
CA LEU A 966 8.91 7.07 9.65
C LEU A 966 8.07 5.86 10.07
N ALA A 967 7.70 5.77 11.34
CA ALA A 967 6.88 4.68 11.88
C ALA A 967 5.47 4.69 11.28
N ARG A 968 4.84 5.87 11.14
CA ARG A 968 3.54 6.03 10.45
C ARG A 968 3.59 5.54 9.01
N ALA A 969 4.67 5.81 8.28
CA ALA A 969 4.87 5.27 6.93
C ALA A 969 5.04 3.73 6.90
N LYS A 970 5.33 3.11 8.06
CA LYS A 970 5.46 1.67 8.26
C LYS A 970 4.26 1.02 8.99
N GLY A 971 3.16 1.76 9.15
CA GLY A 971 1.87 1.22 9.58
C GLY A 971 1.43 1.56 11.00
N SER A 972 2.25 2.21 11.85
CA SER A 972 1.83 2.64 13.19
C SER A 972 2.72 3.74 13.77
N PRO A 973 2.18 4.74 14.49
CA PRO A 973 3.00 5.68 15.25
C PRO A 973 3.69 5.02 16.46
N VAL A 974 4.67 5.74 17.04
CA VAL A 974 5.44 5.36 18.24
C VAL A 974 5.27 6.42 19.33
N ASP A 975 4.03 6.65 19.77
CA ASP A 975 3.67 7.83 20.58
C ASP A 975 4.30 7.85 21.97
N ASP A 976 4.65 6.69 22.54
CA ASP A 976 5.37 6.55 23.81
C ASP A 976 6.87 6.28 23.64
N ILE A 977 7.47 6.57 22.47
CA ILE A 977 8.89 6.31 22.20
C ILE A 977 9.83 6.95 23.24
N SER A 978 9.46 8.10 23.82
CA SER A 978 10.26 8.75 24.87
C SER A 978 10.24 8.03 26.22
N ARG A 979 9.26 7.13 26.43
CA ARG A 979 9.04 6.37 27.67
C ARG A 979 9.54 4.93 27.59
N LEU A 980 10.01 4.48 26.43
CA LEU A 980 10.57 3.14 26.26
C LEU A 980 11.74 2.91 27.22
N GLU A 981 11.78 1.75 27.85
CA GLU A 981 12.91 1.36 28.69
C GLU A 981 14.14 0.99 27.83
N ARG A 982 15.29 0.83 28.48
CA ARG A 982 16.49 0.33 27.80
C ARG A 982 16.20 -1.06 27.22
N ALA A 983 16.68 -1.30 26.00
CA ALA A 983 16.45 -2.56 25.26
C ALA A 983 14.98 -2.81 24.86
N GLN A 984 14.11 -1.82 24.98
CA GLN A 984 12.77 -1.84 24.37
C GLN A 984 12.77 -1.05 23.06
N PHE A 985 12.20 -1.67 22.03
CA PHE A 985 12.08 -1.09 20.70
C PHE A 985 10.69 -1.37 20.16
N TYR A 986 10.16 -0.42 19.40
CA TYR A 986 9.21 -0.79 18.36
C TYR A 986 9.97 -1.36 17.18
N VAL A 987 9.46 -2.44 16.59
CA VAL A 987 10.02 -3.05 15.39
C VAL A 987 8.92 -3.18 14.35
N SER A 988 9.23 -2.78 13.13
CA SER A 988 8.42 -3.02 11.94
C SER A 988 9.14 -4.00 11.02
N GLY A 989 8.44 -5.05 10.59
CA GLY A 989 8.95 -6.02 9.63
C GLY A 989 7.81 -6.66 8.83
N GLU A 990 8.12 -7.11 7.61
CA GLU A 990 7.13 -7.70 6.68
C GLU A 990 6.46 -8.97 7.25
N ALA A 991 7.19 -9.76 8.05
CA ALA A 991 6.71 -11.03 8.58
C ALA A 991 5.79 -10.91 9.81
N PHE A 992 5.94 -9.85 10.61
CA PHE A 992 5.26 -9.73 11.92
C PHE A 992 4.58 -8.37 12.14
N GLY A 993 4.63 -7.47 11.16
CA GLY A 993 4.06 -6.13 11.25
C GLY A 993 4.78 -5.24 12.26
N PHE A 994 4.02 -4.35 12.91
CA PHE A 994 4.54 -3.40 13.90
C PHE A 994 4.33 -3.95 15.31
N GLN A 995 5.40 -4.13 16.07
CA GLN A 995 5.35 -4.72 17.41
C GLN A 995 6.30 -4.02 18.38
N ARG A 996 5.94 -3.98 19.67
CA ARG A 996 6.88 -3.58 20.73
C ARG A 996 7.60 -4.81 21.26
N VAL A 997 8.93 -4.79 21.20
CA VAL A 997 9.79 -5.91 21.58
C VAL A 997 10.81 -5.49 22.63
N THR A 998 11.09 -6.41 23.53
CA THR A 998 12.25 -6.36 24.43
C THR A 998 13.34 -7.23 23.82
N THR A 999 14.47 -6.61 23.46
CA THR A 999 15.58 -7.27 22.77
C THR A 999 16.54 -7.90 23.79
N PRO A 1000 17.12 -9.07 23.51
CA PRO A 1000 18.07 -9.70 24.44
C PRO A 1000 19.37 -8.88 24.49
N LEU A 1001 20.14 -9.11 25.56
CA LEU A 1001 21.48 -8.54 25.67
C LEU A 1001 22.42 -9.18 24.63
N CYS A 1002 23.50 -8.47 24.26
CA CYS A 1002 24.55 -9.01 23.41
C CYS A 1002 25.34 -10.13 24.11
N LEU A 1003 25.89 -11.03 23.30
CA LEU A 1003 26.69 -12.18 23.74
C LEU A 1003 28.12 -11.79 24.12
N THR A 1004 28.59 -10.64 23.64
CA THR A 1004 29.94 -10.11 23.89
C THR A 1004 29.94 -8.96 24.89
N HIS A 1005 31.07 -8.76 25.58
CA HIS A 1005 31.20 -7.80 26.66
C HIS A 1005 30.91 -6.35 26.20
N HIS A 1006 29.97 -5.69 26.88
CA HIS A 1006 29.57 -4.31 26.61
C HIS A 1006 29.49 -3.48 27.90
N PRO A 1007 30.61 -2.87 28.35
CA PRO A 1007 30.64 -1.98 29.49
C PRO A 1007 30.11 -0.59 29.14
N ALA A 1008 29.96 0.28 30.15
CA ALA A 1008 29.41 1.63 29.96
C ALA A 1008 30.34 2.61 29.22
N SER A 1009 31.63 2.29 29.08
CA SER A 1009 32.64 3.16 28.48
C SER A 1009 33.22 2.56 27.19
N PRO A 1010 33.43 3.38 26.14
CA PRO A 1010 34.09 2.93 24.91
C PRO A 1010 35.56 2.57 25.18
N LEU A 1011 36.17 1.84 24.25
CA LEU A 1011 37.60 1.52 24.32
C LEU A 1011 38.47 2.78 24.15
N SER A 1012 39.60 2.82 24.87
CA SER A 1012 40.67 3.77 24.57
C SER A 1012 41.34 3.45 23.23
N VAL A 1013 42.07 4.41 22.67
CA VAL A 1013 42.81 4.21 21.42
C VAL A 1013 43.84 3.08 21.57
N GLU A 1014 44.52 3.00 22.72
CA GLU A 1014 45.49 1.95 23.02
C GLU A 1014 44.83 0.57 23.08
N GLU A 1015 43.67 0.45 23.72
CA GLU A 1015 42.93 -0.80 23.83
C GLU A 1015 42.40 -1.29 22.46
N VAL A 1016 42.02 -0.38 21.56
CA VAL A 1016 41.65 -0.71 20.17
C VAL A 1016 42.87 -1.22 19.40
N LEU A 1017 44.02 -0.56 19.53
CA LEU A 1017 45.25 -0.97 18.86
C LEU A 1017 45.75 -2.34 19.35
N ALA A 1018 45.64 -2.62 20.65
CA ALA A 1018 45.96 -3.93 21.22
C ALA A 1018 45.10 -5.06 20.62
N ARG A 1019 43.78 -4.83 20.50
CA ARG A 1019 42.87 -5.77 19.82
C ARG A 1019 43.20 -5.95 18.34
N ALA A 1020 43.58 -4.88 17.65
CA ALA A 1020 43.98 -4.97 16.24
C ALA A 1020 45.24 -5.83 16.01
N ARG A 1021 46.18 -5.81 16.97
CA ARG A 1021 47.38 -6.66 16.96
C ARG A 1021 47.11 -8.12 17.35
N GLY A 1022 45.95 -8.40 17.96
CA GLY A 1022 45.64 -9.72 18.52
C GLY A 1022 46.25 -9.96 19.90
N GLU A 1023 46.60 -8.90 20.61
CA GLU A 1023 47.24 -8.91 21.94
C GLU A 1023 46.23 -8.74 23.09
N ALA A 1024 44.92 -8.86 22.82
CA ALA A 1024 43.90 -8.70 23.85
C ALA A 1024 43.96 -9.90 24.83
N GLU A 1025 44.20 -9.60 26.11
CA GLU A 1025 44.16 -10.56 27.24
C GLU A 1025 42.78 -11.21 27.41
#